data_AF-A0A933FN66-F1
#
_entry.id   AF-A0A933FN66-F1
#
_cell.length_a   1.000
_cell.length_b   1.000
_cell.length_c   1.000
_cell.angle_alpha   90.00
_cell.angle_beta   90.00
_cell.angle_gamma   90.00
#
_symmetry.space_group_name_H-M   'P 1'
#
loop_
_entity.id
_entity.type
_entity.pdbx_description
1 polymer ?
#
loop_
_entity_poly.entity_id
_entity_poly.type
_entity_poly.pdbx_seq_one_letter_code
_entity_poly.pdbx_strand_id
1 'polypeptide(L)'
;MKVNAAYVSDLVSKLPLGEGHKDQEGAVAAALRGMLIDGHWGMVLADEVGFGKTYEALAVMALLCDHSVTLGEPFDHVLVLCKSSLLRKWEEEVSSMQPGRGFPQYLTAGHWCDHPVQGLLRRPHVVERRWSADELRKEGLRGRREEGRIQAPPGLYIVNHDLLSEASRQTRLLLGQLWRTKWDLIIVDEAHHYAKLNRPAEIFAPDRDLRNYDQGISDGRFVHILALTATPFELTPHEMMNLLALVRAEPTNLETIEKGLELYVQRLNQFFALRQRSPSDPLRAATVDALRHLRDEDALGSGQNGVGLQELLRRYIIRNTKSQNERRYFLVNKADGRYDTEKFDKLDDLHERVRSASLLPFDGADAIFYLELRELIQETMQPSQKRTFIPNDLRQGLSSYPQVQKSALLRRDLDGARQLSSLLKQWNNPRSLRLHPKVQACVDVVVGIASAELEKLRSRPRSWVSKVLVFNKLIEGTAPQLREQLSKALGRLFDDCVDDWLRDLRLGSRKQLASRFRSETRLCVDRLQQRLRNWRGEHSRVPREFRHDDLHPFKGRWLLDVYKEPLLRRSQQTLFLLHGLQREALTSDRQISDYVERVLVEPVEMSLRKIIDNYLDDKPSQTLEEATLLDLAEREALVLLESSRSVDIVGRYDGGNVREREAHRRNFNQPYNPFVLLVSRVGEEGIDLQEQCRYVVHYDLEWNPARMEQREGRVDRVGWGRADEKFIDVRFFLLKGTYEERIFHAVMQRDQWFQILIGSKRRELGELSPDERNDEAKEVIEDVTDLGRLTPGEKAAVMLDLRPLISS
;
A
#
# COMPACT_ATOMS: atom_id res chain seq x y z
N MET A 1 -11.34 31.44 -24.74
CA MET A 1 -9.87 31.31 -24.63
C MET A 1 -9.42 30.13 -25.48
N LYS A 2 -8.36 30.20 -26.28
CA LYS A 2 -7.89 29.01 -27.02
C LYS A 2 -7.10 28.12 -26.06
N VAL A 3 -7.68 27.01 -25.65
CA VAL A 3 -7.00 25.99 -24.84
C VAL A 3 -5.93 25.34 -25.73
N ASN A 4 -4.67 25.39 -25.29
CA ASN A 4 -3.53 24.82 -26.02
C ASN A 4 -2.47 24.34 -25.02
N ALA A 5 -1.37 23.76 -25.54
CA ALA A 5 -0.27 23.25 -24.73
C ALA A 5 0.34 24.29 -23.77
N ALA A 6 0.47 25.54 -24.23
CA ALA A 6 1.02 26.63 -23.42
C ALA A 6 0.08 27.00 -22.27
N TYR A 7 -1.24 26.99 -22.51
CA TYR A 7 -2.24 27.21 -21.48
C TYR A 7 -2.22 26.13 -20.40
N VAL A 8 -2.13 24.85 -20.78
CA VAL A 8 -2.02 23.76 -19.78
C VAL A 8 -0.72 23.88 -18.98
N SER A 9 0.38 24.26 -19.63
CA SER A 9 1.65 24.49 -18.92
C SER A 9 1.56 25.65 -17.93
N ASP A 10 0.89 26.75 -18.30
CA ASP A 10 0.62 27.88 -17.41
C ASP A 10 -0.25 27.44 -16.22
N LEU A 11 -1.31 26.68 -16.49
CA LEU A 11 -2.21 26.15 -15.48
C LEU A 11 -1.48 25.27 -14.46
N VAL A 12 -0.63 24.34 -14.91
CA VAL A 12 0.18 23.49 -14.01
C VAL A 12 1.19 24.33 -13.22
N SER A 13 1.79 25.36 -13.84
CA SER A 13 2.76 26.23 -13.15
C SER A 13 2.17 27.03 -11.99
N LYS A 14 0.85 27.24 -11.98
CA LYS A 14 0.12 27.89 -10.89
C LYS A 14 0.05 27.03 -9.62
N LEU A 15 0.14 25.71 -9.74
CA LEU A 15 0.10 24.76 -8.63
C LEU A 15 1.38 23.91 -8.60
N PRO A 16 2.51 24.47 -8.13
CA PRO A 16 3.71 23.69 -7.96
C PRO A 16 3.52 22.71 -6.81
N LEU A 17 3.71 21.41 -7.09
CA LEU A 17 3.69 20.37 -6.05
C LEU A 17 4.99 20.36 -5.23
N GLY A 18 5.97 21.19 -5.59
CA GLY A 18 7.22 21.39 -4.85
C GLY A 18 8.37 20.50 -5.31
N GLU A 19 9.55 20.69 -4.71
CA GLU A 19 10.73 19.87 -5.03
C GLU A 19 10.46 18.38 -4.75
N GLY A 20 10.77 17.54 -5.75
CA GLY A 20 10.56 16.08 -5.67
C GLY A 20 9.27 15.57 -6.32
N HIS A 21 8.41 16.46 -6.85
CA HIS A 21 7.12 16.09 -7.45
C HIS A 21 7.02 16.27 -8.98
N LYS A 22 8.16 16.39 -9.68
CA LYS A 22 8.20 16.67 -11.14
C LYS A 22 7.47 15.62 -11.99
N ASP A 23 7.56 14.35 -11.60
CA ASP A 23 6.90 13.28 -12.34
C ASP A 23 5.37 13.34 -12.16
N GLN A 24 4.89 13.67 -10.95
CA GLN A 24 3.48 13.91 -10.67
C GLN A 24 2.95 15.12 -11.44
N GLU A 25 3.70 16.22 -11.49
CA GLU A 25 3.36 17.40 -12.32
C GLU A 25 3.24 17.03 -13.80
N GLY A 26 4.12 16.14 -14.30
CA GLY A 26 4.05 15.60 -15.65
C GLY A 26 2.76 14.81 -15.92
N ALA A 27 2.35 13.94 -14.99
CA ALA A 27 1.08 13.21 -15.12
C ALA A 27 -0.14 14.12 -15.04
N VAL A 28 -0.14 15.11 -14.14
CA VAL A 28 -1.21 16.12 -14.04
C VAL A 28 -1.32 16.91 -15.34
N ALA A 29 -0.18 17.34 -15.91
CA ALA A 29 -0.16 18.04 -17.19
C ALA A 29 -0.70 17.17 -18.33
N ALA A 30 -0.32 15.89 -18.39
CA ALA A 30 -0.82 14.96 -19.40
C ALA A 30 -2.33 14.74 -19.27
N ALA A 31 -2.85 14.59 -18.04
CA ALA A 31 -4.28 14.42 -17.80
C ALA A 31 -5.07 15.64 -18.26
N LEU A 32 -4.60 16.85 -17.93
CA LEU A 32 -5.23 18.09 -18.36
C LEU A 32 -5.15 18.30 -19.87
N ARG A 33 -4.09 17.86 -20.55
CA ARG A 33 -4.02 17.89 -22.02
C ARG A 33 -5.08 16.99 -22.64
N GLY A 34 -5.15 15.73 -22.19
CA GLY A 34 -6.17 14.79 -22.67
C GLY A 34 -7.59 15.32 -22.48
N MET A 35 -7.89 15.88 -21.30
CA MET A 35 -9.23 16.38 -20.98
C MET A 35 -9.58 17.71 -21.66
N LEU A 36 -8.67 18.69 -21.66
CA LEU A 36 -8.97 20.06 -22.08
C LEU A 36 -8.60 20.35 -23.55
N ILE A 37 -7.60 19.66 -24.11
CA ILE A 37 -7.15 19.87 -25.49
C ILE A 37 -7.71 18.78 -26.40
N ASP A 38 -7.50 17.52 -26.04
CA ASP A 38 -7.87 16.37 -26.89
C ASP A 38 -9.36 15.99 -26.76
N GLY A 39 -10.06 16.62 -25.81
CA GLY A 39 -11.51 16.46 -25.60
C GLY A 39 -11.89 15.09 -25.02
N HIS A 40 -10.95 14.40 -24.36
CA HIS A 40 -11.25 13.13 -23.71
C HIS A 40 -12.12 13.35 -22.47
N TRP A 41 -13.18 12.57 -22.36
CA TRP A 41 -14.08 12.57 -21.21
C TRP A 41 -13.38 12.13 -19.92
N GLY A 42 -12.38 11.25 -20.03
CA GLY A 42 -11.68 10.75 -18.87
C GLY A 42 -10.32 10.17 -19.14
N MET A 43 -9.56 10.03 -18.06
CA MET A 43 -8.19 9.53 -18.05
C MET A 43 -8.03 8.44 -17.00
N VAL A 44 -7.14 7.49 -17.26
CA VAL A 44 -6.70 6.48 -16.31
C VAL A 44 -5.31 6.88 -15.79
N LEU A 45 -5.19 7.13 -14.48
CA LEU A 45 -3.89 7.24 -13.81
C LEU A 45 -3.48 5.85 -13.31
N ALA A 46 -2.58 5.21 -14.05
CA ALA A 46 -2.12 3.85 -13.85
C ALA A 46 -0.68 3.79 -13.33
N ASP A 47 -0.41 4.57 -12.29
CA ASP A 47 0.95 4.66 -11.74
C ASP A 47 1.34 3.46 -10.89
N GLU A 48 2.64 3.32 -10.68
CA GLU A 48 3.17 2.40 -9.68
C GLU A 48 2.56 2.65 -8.28
N VAL A 49 2.42 1.58 -7.49
CA VAL A 49 1.90 1.68 -6.13
C VAL A 49 2.80 2.63 -5.33
N GLY A 50 2.21 3.61 -4.63
CA GLY A 50 2.95 4.55 -3.79
C GLY A 50 3.57 5.74 -4.54
N PHE A 51 3.16 6.00 -5.78
CA PHE A 51 3.60 7.18 -6.56
C PHE A 51 2.91 8.50 -6.16
N GLY A 52 1.73 8.42 -5.55
CA GLY A 52 0.97 9.61 -5.15
C GLY A 52 -0.28 9.90 -5.99
N LYS A 53 -0.90 8.91 -6.63
CA LYS A 53 -2.16 9.05 -7.42
C LYS A 53 -3.25 9.91 -6.77
N THR A 54 -3.42 9.83 -5.45
CA THR A 54 -4.37 10.68 -4.72
C THR A 54 -4.02 12.16 -4.85
N TYR A 55 -2.74 12.53 -4.77
CA TYR A 55 -2.26 13.89 -4.97
C TYR A 55 -2.43 14.35 -6.41
N GLU A 56 -2.09 13.49 -7.38
CA GLU A 56 -2.30 13.80 -8.81
C GLU A 56 -3.77 14.04 -9.11
N ALA A 57 -4.67 13.22 -8.57
CA ALA A 57 -6.10 13.38 -8.72
C ALA A 57 -6.62 14.69 -8.13
N LEU A 58 -6.15 15.06 -6.92
CA LEU A 58 -6.50 16.32 -6.28
C LEU A 58 -5.90 17.53 -7.01
N ALA A 59 -4.71 17.40 -7.60
CA ALA A 59 -4.08 18.43 -8.44
C ALA A 59 -4.86 18.64 -9.73
N VAL A 60 -5.25 17.56 -10.43
CA VAL A 60 -6.13 17.63 -11.60
C VAL A 60 -7.46 18.30 -11.23
N MET A 61 -8.07 17.92 -10.11
CA MET A 61 -9.31 18.55 -9.63
C MET A 61 -9.13 20.06 -9.38
N ALA A 62 -8.07 20.47 -8.69
CA ALA A 62 -7.83 21.88 -8.37
C ALA A 62 -7.60 22.73 -9.63
N LEU A 63 -6.87 22.20 -10.61
CA LEU A 63 -6.58 22.89 -11.86
C LEU A 63 -7.78 22.90 -12.81
N LEU A 64 -8.62 21.86 -12.83
CA LEU A 64 -9.91 21.89 -13.52
C LEU A 64 -10.85 22.94 -12.90
N CYS A 65 -10.84 23.08 -11.58
CA CYS A 65 -11.58 24.14 -10.89
C CYS A 65 -11.09 25.54 -11.30
N ASP A 66 -9.77 25.79 -11.34
CA ASP A 66 -9.20 27.06 -11.83
C ASP A 66 -9.56 27.33 -13.30
N HIS A 67 -9.58 26.28 -14.14
CA HIS A 67 -10.03 26.37 -15.52
C HIS A 67 -11.50 26.80 -15.63
N SER A 68 -12.41 26.11 -14.93
CA SER A 68 -13.84 26.45 -14.93
C SER A 68 -14.10 27.87 -14.42
N VAL A 69 -13.45 28.26 -13.32
CA VAL A 69 -13.55 29.62 -12.77
C VAL A 69 -13.06 30.66 -13.78
N THR A 70 -11.98 30.39 -14.51
CA THR A 70 -11.48 31.27 -15.58
C THR A 70 -12.48 31.42 -16.73
N LEU A 71 -13.28 30.38 -17.02
CA LEU A 71 -14.35 30.43 -18.01
C LEU A 71 -15.65 31.05 -17.49
N GLY A 72 -15.74 31.35 -16.18
CA GLY A 72 -16.98 31.82 -15.54
C GLY A 72 -18.01 30.71 -15.33
N GLU A 73 -17.58 29.45 -15.34
CA GLU A 73 -18.41 28.28 -15.11
C GLU A 73 -18.26 27.78 -13.66
N PRO A 74 -19.34 27.29 -13.04
CA PRO A 74 -19.27 26.71 -11.69
C PRO A 74 -18.51 25.37 -11.70
N PHE A 75 -17.78 25.09 -10.62
CA PHE A 75 -17.16 23.79 -10.34
C PHE A 75 -17.48 23.43 -8.90
N ASP A 76 -18.64 22.79 -8.73
CA ASP A 76 -19.36 22.71 -7.47
C ASP A 76 -19.45 21.28 -6.93
N HIS A 77 -19.42 20.26 -7.79
CA HIS A 77 -19.74 18.89 -7.42
C HIS A 77 -18.64 17.92 -7.83
N VAL A 78 -17.94 17.36 -6.85
CA VAL A 78 -16.92 16.32 -7.08
C VAL A 78 -17.29 15.05 -6.32
N LEU A 79 -17.27 13.90 -7.01
CA LEU A 79 -17.55 12.60 -6.42
C LEU A 79 -16.28 11.74 -6.42
N VAL A 80 -15.86 11.29 -5.25
CA VAL A 80 -14.81 10.28 -5.08
C VAL A 80 -15.45 8.97 -4.66
N LEU A 81 -15.24 7.92 -5.45
CA LEU A 81 -15.66 6.56 -5.14
C LEU A 81 -14.45 5.74 -4.71
N CYS A 82 -14.49 5.20 -3.49
CA CYS A 82 -13.43 4.32 -3.00
C CYS A 82 -13.99 3.23 -2.07
N LYS A 83 -13.14 2.25 -1.74
CA LYS A 83 -13.44 1.24 -0.71
C LYS A 83 -13.56 1.88 0.68
N SER A 84 -14.33 1.22 1.55
CA SER A 84 -14.45 1.54 2.98
C SER A 84 -13.08 1.77 3.66
N SER A 85 -12.07 0.96 3.33
CA SER A 85 -10.71 1.04 3.90
C SER A 85 -9.93 2.29 3.48
N LEU A 86 -10.33 2.97 2.40
CA LEU A 86 -9.63 4.13 1.86
C LEU A 86 -10.29 5.47 2.23
N LEU A 87 -11.51 5.45 2.79
CA LEU A 87 -12.24 6.66 3.16
C LEU A 87 -11.44 7.58 4.07
N ARG A 88 -10.85 7.02 5.14
CA ARG A 88 -10.04 7.79 6.10
C ARG A 88 -8.78 8.35 5.45
N LYS A 89 -8.17 7.59 4.54
CA LYS A 89 -7.00 8.07 3.80
C LYS A 89 -7.39 9.28 2.94
N TRP A 90 -8.47 9.20 2.18
CA TRP A 90 -8.96 10.34 1.38
C TRP A 90 -9.33 11.54 2.26
N GLU A 91 -10.01 11.33 3.39
CA GLU A 91 -10.33 12.37 4.37
C GLU A 91 -9.05 13.07 4.88
N GLU A 92 -8.04 12.29 5.28
CA GLU A 92 -6.75 12.79 5.75
C GLU A 92 -6.02 13.56 4.65
N GLU A 93 -5.94 13.03 3.43
CA GLU A 93 -5.24 13.67 2.30
C GLU A 93 -5.92 14.98 1.86
N VAL A 94 -7.24 15.08 2.01
CA VAL A 94 -8.00 16.29 1.67
C VAL A 94 -7.95 17.34 2.77
N SER A 95 -7.86 16.94 4.04
CA SER A 95 -8.11 17.85 5.18
C SER A 95 -6.84 18.20 5.98
N SER A 96 -5.77 17.41 5.87
CA SER A 96 -4.53 17.61 6.64
C SER A 96 -3.69 18.78 6.12
N MET A 97 -3.07 19.52 7.04
CA MET A 97 -2.02 20.54 6.78
C MET A 97 -0.65 20.07 7.28
N GLN A 98 -0.49 18.78 7.62
CA GLN A 98 0.77 18.27 8.14
C GLN A 98 1.85 18.31 7.04
N PRO A 99 3.06 18.84 7.32
CA PRO A 99 4.14 18.82 6.35
C PRO A 99 4.40 17.40 5.85
N GLY A 100 4.11 17.19 4.56
CA GLY A 100 4.28 15.90 3.90
C GLY A 100 3.13 14.91 3.98
N ARG A 101 1.99 15.32 4.54
CA ARG A 101 0.70 14.64 4.45
C ARG A 101 -0.43 15.66 4.35
N GLY A 102 -1.17 15.60 3.25
CA GLY A 102 -2.29 16.47 2.98
C GLY A 102 -2.03 17.39 1.80
N PHE A 103 -2.97 17.39 0.86
CA PHE A 103 -2.95 18.21 -0.35
C PHE A 103 -3.15 19.73 -0.10
N PRO A 104 -3.95 20.20 0.88
CA PRO A 104 -4.17 21.64 1.11
C PRO A 104 -2.91 22.46 1.31
N GLN A 105 -1.80 21.86 1.75
CA GLN A 105 -0.53 22.55 1.93
C GLN A 105 -0.04 23.24 0.65
N TYR A 106 -0.35 22.68 -0.54
CA TYR A 106 0.03 23.26 -1.84
C TYR A 106 -0.86 24.44 -2.26
N LEU A 107 -1.94 24.70 -1.54
CA LEU A 107 -2.93 25.74 -1.83
C LEU A 107 -2.86 26.91 -0.83
N THR A 108 -1.80 26.99 -0.02
CA THR A 108 -1.69 27.96 1.08
C THR A 108 -1.21 29.35 0.67
N ALA A 109 -0.85 29.56 -0.60
CA ALA A 109 -0.24 30.81 -1.07
C ALA A 109 -0.83 31.31 -2.39
N GLY A 110 -0.64 32.61 -2.65
CA GLY A 110 -1.02 33.26 -3.91
C GLY A 110 -2.54 33.32 -4.10
N HIS A 111 -3.00 33.07 -5.34
CA HIS A 111 -4.42 33.10 -5.70
C HIS A 111 -5.23 31.94 -5.11
N TRP A 112 -4.57 30.90 -4.57
CA TRP A 112 -5.23 29.74 -3.98
C TRP A 112 -5.84 30.00 -2.60
N CYS A 113 -5.43 31.05 -1.89
CA CYS A 113 -5.90 31.33 -0.52
C CYS A 113 -7.43 31.50 -0.42
N ASP A 114 -8.01 32.18 -1.41
CA ASP A 114 -9.45 32.47 -1.50
C ASP A 114 -10.12 31.75 -2.69
N HIS A 115 -9.42 30.81 -3.33
CA HIS A 115 -9.93 30.10 -4.50
C HIS A 115 -11.09 29.17 -4.13
N PRO A 116 -12.15 29.04 -4.97
CA PRO A 116 -13.32 28.19 -4.69
C PRO A 116 -12.98 26.74 -4.31
N VAL A 117 -11.90 26.18 -4.85
CA VAL A 117 -11.41 24.84 -4.51
C VAL A 117 -11.14 24.65 -3.00
N GLN A 118 -10.76 25.71 -2.28
CA GLN A 118 -10.59 25.68 -0.82
C GLN A 118 -11.88 25.30 -0.11
N GLY A 119 -13.03 25.76 -0.62
CA GLY A 119 -14.34 25.40 -0.09
C GLY A 119 -14.62 23.89 -0.19
N LEU A 120 -14.27 23.29 -1.33
CA LEU A 120 -14.40 21.85 -1.57
C LEU A 120 -13.51 21.03 -0.63
N LEU A 121 -12.30 21.50 -0.33
CA LEU A 121 -11.33 20.79 0.51
C LEU A 121 -11.53 20.99 2.02
N ARG A 122 -12.06 22.14 2.47
CA ARG A 122 -12.26 22.44 3.91
C ARG A 122 -13.40 21.65 4.54
N ARG A 123 -14.38 21.21 3.75
CA ARG A 123 -15.56 20.48 4.23
C ARG A 123 -15.89 19.29 3.32
N PRO A 124 -15.03 18.26 3.24
CA PRO A 124 -15.36 17.06 2.50
C PRO A 124 -16.49 16.30 3.19
N HIS A 125 -17.39 15.72 2.40
CA HIS A 125 -18.49 14.90 2.88
C HIS A 125 -18.10 13.42 2.78
N VAL A 126 -17.67 12.84 3.91
CA VAL A 126 -17.30 11.43 3.99
C VAL A 126 -18.54 10.59 4.27
N VAL A 127 -18.94 9.75 3.32
CA VAL A 127 -20.14 8.93 3.40
C VAL A 127 -19.76 7.45 3.52
N GLU A 128 -19.52 7.03 4.76
CA GLU A 128 -19.13 5.65 5.10
C GLU A 128 -20.32 4.69 5.15
N ARG A 129 -21.47 5.19 5.62
CA ARG A 129 -22.71 4.42 5.79
C ARG A 129 -23.90 5.16 5.22
N ARG A 130 -25.04 4.45 5.12
CA ARG A 130 -26.32 5.09 4.81
C ARG A 130 -26.72 6.06 5.92
N TRP A 131 -27.12 7.25 5.51
CA TRP A 131 -27.73 8.26 6.37
C TRP A 131 -29.25 8.28 6.19
N SER A 132 -29.94 8.47 7.31
CA SER A 132 -31.36 8.75 7.36
C SER A 132 -31.67 10.13 6.78
N ALA A 133 -32.95 10.38 6.46
CA ALA A 133 -33.40 11.69 5.98
C ALA A 133 -33.12 12.81 6.99
N ASP A 134 -33.19 12.50 8.29
CA ASP A 134 -32.92 13.46 9.36
C ASP A 134 -31.43 13.74 9.52
N GLU A 135 -30.57 12.73 9.40
CA GLU A 135 -29.11 12.91 9.38
C GLU A 135 -28.68 13.76 8.18
N LEU A 136 -29.18 13.47 6.97
CA LEU A 136 -28.94 14.29 5.78
C LEU A 136 -29.40 15.73 5.96
N ARG A 137 -30.49 15.95 6.69
CA ARG A 137 -30.99 17.30 6.97
C ARG A 137 -30.10 18.03 7.98
N LYS A 138 -29.63 17.35 9.03
CA LYS A 138 -28.74 17.92 10.05
C LYS A 138 -27.39 18.31 9.45
N GLU A 139 -26.82 17.47 8.61
CA GLU A 139 -25.55 17.72 7.93
C GLU A 139 -25.66 18.75 6.78
N GLY A 140 -26.87 19.27 6.50
CA GLY A 140 -27.08 20.19 5.38
C GLY A 140 -26.98 19.54 4.00
N LEU A 141 -26.87 18.22 3.94
CA LEU A 141 -26.67 17.40 2.73
C LEU A 141 -27.97 16.99 2.03
N ARG A 142 -29.10 17.56 2.45
CA ARG A 142 -30.37 17.35 1.78
C ARG A 142 -30.39 18.13 0.47
N GLY A 143 -30.28 17.38 -0.63
CA GLY A 143 -30.32 17.93 -1.98
C GLY A 143 -31.53 18.82 -2.28
N ARG A 144 -31.31 19.84 -3.11
CA ARG A 144 -32.32 20.81 -3.55
C ARG A 144 -32.90 20.39 -4.89
N ARG A 145 -34.13 20.83 -5.18
CA ARG A 145 -34.72 20.63 -6.51
C ARG A 145 -34.22 21.72 -7.45
N GLU A 146 -33.51 21.33 -8.49
CA GLU A 146 -33.06 22.19 -9.58
C GLU A 146 -33.49 21.54 -10.90
N GLU A 147 -34.14 22.32 -11.78
CA GLU A 147 -34.65 21.85 -13.07
C GLU A 147 -35.51 20.57 -12.97
N GLY A 148 -36.29 20.43 -11.90
CA GLY A 148 -37.17 19.28 -11.67
C GLY A 148 -36.47 18.02 -11.12
N ARG A 149 -35.15 18.07 -10.88
CA ARG A 149 -34.33 16.96 -10.34
C ARG A 149 -33.76 17.32 -8.96
N ILE A 150 -33.51 16.33 -8.11
CA ILE A 150 -32.89 16.56 -6.79
C ILE A 150 -31.37 16.48 -6.98
N GLN A 151 -30.66 17.59 -6.77
CA GLN A 151 -29.19 17.68 -6.81
C GLN A 151 -28.62 17.72 -5.40
N ALA A 152 -27.48 17.06 -5.17
CA ALA A 152 -26.72 17.20 -3.94
C ALA A 152 -26.19 18.65 -3.81
N PRO A 153 -26.00 19.18 -2.59
CA PRO A 153 -25.35 20.48 -2.42
C PRO A 153 -23.92 20.51 -2.99
N PRO A 154 -23.38 21.70 -3.33
CA PRO A 154 -21.97 21.85 -3.70
C PRO A 154 -21.03 21.28 -2.63
N GLY A 155 -20.03 20.53 -3.04
CA GLY A 155 -19.06 19.90 -2.15
C GLY A 155 -18.29 18.74 -2.79
N LEU A 156 -17.25 18.32 -2.07
CA LEU A 156 -16.51 17.09 -2.36
C LEU A 156 -17.13 15.92 -1.60
N TYR A 157 -17.58 14.89 -2.30
CA TYR A 157 -18.22 13.72 -1.71
C TYR A 157 -17.29 12.51 -1.79
N ILE A 158 -16.83 12.02 -0.65
CA ILE A 158 -16.00 10.82 -0.55
C ILE A 158 -16.91 9.67 -0.12
N VAL A 159 -17.31 8.83 -1.08
CA VAL A 159 -18.38 7.86 -0.90
C VAL A 159 -17.83 6.44 -0.91
N ASN A 160 -18.23 5.67 0.10
CA ASN A 160 -18.01 4.24 0.13
C ASN A 160 -18.79 3.56 -1.00
N HIS A 161 -18.07 2.94 -1.93
CA HIS A 161 -18.70 2.34 -3.09
C HIS A 161 -19.66 1.18 -2.77
N ASP A 162 -19.51 0.53 -1.61
CA ASP A 162 -20.38 -0.57 -1.19
C ASP A 162 -21.82 -0.09 -0.97
N LEU A 163 -21.98 1.17 -0.55
CA LEU A 163 -23.29 1.80 -0.35
C LEU A 163 -24.08 1.92 -1.65
N LEU A 164 -23.37 1.96 -2.77
CA LEU A 164 -23.92 2.16 -4.09
C LEU A 164 -24.38 0.83 -4.75
N SER A 165 -24.09 -0.32 -4.14
CA SER A 165 -24.24 -1.66 -4.72
C SER A 165 -25.52 -2.44 -4.34
N GLU A 166 -26.40 -1.88 -3.49
CA GLU A 166 -27.53 -2.61 -2.88
C GLU A 166 -28.91 -2.07 -3.29
N ALA A 167 -29.69 -2.92 -3.97
CA ALA A 167 -31.04 -2.67 -4.49
C ALA A 167 -32.19 -2.72 -3.46
N SER A 168 -31.97 -2.38 -2.18
CA SER A 168 -33.06 -2.42 -1.19
C SER A 168 -34.00 -1.21 -1.29
N ARG A 169 -35.23 -1.31 -0.78
CA ARG A 169 -36.24 -0.23 -0.91
C ARG A 169 -35.88 1.07 -0.16
N GLN A 170 -34.96 1.01 0.80
CA GLN A 170 -34.42 2.16 1.56
C GLN A 170 -33.34 2.95 0.79
N THR A 171 -32.90 2.45 -0.36
CA THR A 171 -31.87 3.01 -1.24
C THR A 171 -32.27 4.32 -1.95
N ARG A 172 -33.49 4.85 -1.74
CA ARG A 172 -34.05 5.93 -2.56
C ARG A 172 -33.55 7.35 -2.26
N LEU A 173 -32.98 7.64 -1.09
CA LEU A 173 -32.66 9.02 -0.69
C LEU A 173 -31.26 9.44 -1.15
N LEU A 174 -30.19 8.94 -0.50
CA LEU A 174 -28.81 9.31 -0.81
C LEU A 174 -28.38 8.87 -2.22
N LEU A 175 -28.60 7.60 -2.56
CA LEU A 175 -28.24 7.05 -3.87
C LEU A 175 -29.00 7.72 -5.02
N GLY A 176 -30.28 8.00 -4.79
CA GLY A 176 -31.10 8.77 -5.72
C GLY A 176 -30.70 10.24 -5.85
N GLN A 177 -29.95 10.81 -4.90
CA GLN A 177 -29.36 12.15 -5.01
C GLN A 177 -28.04 12.08 -5.79
N LEU A 178 -27.15 11.14 -5.43
CA LEU A 178 -25.87 10.96 -6.12
C LEU A 178 -26.06 10.63 -7.62
N TRP A 179 -27.07 9.83 -7.97
CA TRP A 179 -27.42 9.51 -9.37
C TRP A 179 -28.02 10.69 -10.14
N ARG A 180 -28.63 11.66 -9.45
CA ARG A 180 -29.34 12.77 -10.09
C ARG A 180 -28.51 14.04 -10.20
N THR A 181 -27.46 14.14 -9.40
CA THR A 181 -26.52 15.26 -9.39
C THR A 181 -25.68 15.24 -10.66
N LYS A 182 -25.46 16.42 -11.24
CA LYS A 182 -24.46 16.60 -12.30
C LYS A 182 -23.11 16.83 -11.63
N TRP A 183 -22.12 16.02 -11.97
CA TRP A 183 -20.78 16.04 -11.39
C TRP A 183 -19.80 16.77 -12.30
N ASP A 184 -18.99 17.67 -11.77
CA ASP A 184 -17.94 18.30 -12.57
C ASP A 184 -16.77 17.31 -12.76
N LEU A 185 -16.50 16.52 -11.72
CA LEU A 185 -15.50 15.47 -11.76
C LEU A 185 -15.95 14.24 -10.96
N ILE A 186 -15.80 13.06 -11.56
CA ILE A 186 -15.90 11.77 -10.85
C ILE A 186 -14.50 11.17 -10.76
N ILE A 187 -14.05 10.84 -9.55
CA ILE A 187 -12.79 10.15 -9.29
C ILE A 187 -13.12 8.74 -8.81
N VAL A 188 -12.61 7.73 -9.48
CA VAL A 188 -12.80 6.32 -9.13
C VAL A 188 -11.49 5.76 -8.63
N ASP A 189 -11.34 5.59 -7.32
CA ASP A 189 -10.16 4.97 -6.73
C ASP A 189 -10.28 3.44 -6.77
N GLU A 190 -9.14 2.77 -6.98
CA GLU A 190 -9.06 1.35 -7.29
C GLU A 190 -10.03 0.91 -8.41
N ALA A 191 -10.03 1.68 -9.51
CA ALA A 191 -10.92 1.53 -10.66
C ALA A 191 -10.92 0.12 -11.28
N HIS A 192 -9.85 -0.64 -11.09
CA HIS A 192 -9.76 -2.04 -11.47
C HIS A 192 -10.88 -2.93 -10.88
N HIS A 193 -11.50 -2.56 -9.75
CA HIS A 193 -12.65 -3.30 -9.20
C HIS A 193 -13.92 -3.18 -10.04
N TYR A 194 -14.07 -2.09 -10.78
CA TYR A 194 -15.21 -1.81 -11.64
C TYR A 194 -15.05 -2.48 -13.00
N ALA A 195 -13.80 -2.65 -13.45
CA ALA A 195 -13.48 -3.37 -14.68
C ALA A 195 -13.86 -4.87 -14.66
N LYS A 196 -13.97 -5.49 -13.48
CA LYS A 196 -14.23 -6.94 -13.32
C LYS A 196 -15.68 -7.37 -13.48
N LEU A 197 -16.60 -6.45 -13.84
CA LEU A 197 -18.04 -6.71 -13.93
C LEU A 197 -18.63 -7.30 -12.63
N ASN A 198 -18.11 -6.85 -11.50
CA ASN A 198 -18.63 -7.17 -10.17
C ASN A 198 -19.80 -6.24 -9.81
N ARG A 199 -20.48 -6.42 -8.66
CA ARG A 199 -21.54 -5.50 -8.20
C ARG A 199 -21.20 -4.00 -8.27
N PRO A 200 -19.96 -3.53 -7.99
CA PRO A 200 -19.59 -2.13 -8.17
C PRO A 200 -19.71 -1.62 -9.63
N ALA A 201 -19.55 -2.49 -10.63
CA ALA A 201 -19.69 -2.12 -12.04
C ALA A 201 -21.14 -1.73 -12.40
N GLU A 202 -22.13 -2.30 -11.70
CA GLU A 202 -23.57 -1.99 -11.92
C GLU A 202 -23.90 -0.51 -11.65
N ILE A 203 -23.02 0.21 -10.94
CA ILE A 203 -23.12 1.64 -10.69
C ILE A 203 -22.93 2.45 -11.98
N PHE A 204 -22.02 2.00 -12.85
CA PHE A 204 -21.69 2.63 -14.13
C PHE A 204 -22.41 1.97 -15.31
N ALA A 205 -22.69 0.67 -15.20
CA ALA A 205 -23.39 -0.12 -16.21
C ALA A 205 -24.40 -1.09 -15.56
N PRO A 206 -25.62 -0.63 -15.25
CA PRO A 206 -26.68 -1.46 -14.67
C PRO A 206 -27.01 -2.73 -15.45
N ASP A 207 -26.90 -2.70 -16.78
CA ASP A 207 -27.10 -3.87 -17.65
C ASP A 207 -25.85 -4.79 -17.73
N ARG A 208 -24.75 -4.39 -17.07
CA ARG A 208 -23.42 -5.01 -17.08
C ARG A 208 -22.62 -4.86 -18.37
N ASP A 209 -22.98 -3.90 -19.22
CA ASP A 209 -22.22 -3.50 -20.40
C ASP A 209 -21.66 -2.08 -20.26
N LEU A 210 -20.38 -1.96 -19.87
CA LEU A 210 -19.71 -0.66 -19.72
C LEU A 210 -19.57 0.12 -21.04
N ARG A 211 -19.76 -0.51 -22.19
CA ARG A 211 -19.73 0.13 -23.51
C ARG A 211 -21.04 0.84 -23.83
N ASN A 212 -22.13 0.50 -23.14
CA ASN A 212 -23.36 1.28 -23.21
C ASN A 212 -23.19 2.53 -22.33
N TYR A 213 -23.03 3.68 -22.99
CA TYR A 213 -22.68 4.95 -22.33
C TYR A 213 -23.89 5.71 -21.76
N ASP A 214 -25.10 5.32 -22.15
CA ASP A 214 -26.36 5.99 -21.79
C ASP A 214 -26.95 5.46 -20.46
N GLN A 215 -26.08 5.00 -19.55
CA GLN A 215 -26.51 4.37 -18.31
C GLN A 215 -25.54 4.61 -17.14
N GLY A 216 -26.01 4.26 -15.93
CA GLY A 216 -25.30 4.40 -14.66
C GLY A 216 -25.36 5.81 -14.07
N ILE A 217 -24.48 6.10 -13.09
CA ILE A 217 -24.26 7.48 -12.56
C ILE A 217 -23.92 8.47 -13.69
N SER A 218 -23.32 7.92 -14.73
CA SER A 218 -22.74 8.56 -15.90
C SER A 218 -23.71 8.99 -16.99
N ASP A 219 -25.03 8.85 -16.83
CA ASP A 219 -26.10 9.19 -17.80
C ASP A 219 -26.06 10.67 -18.27
N GLY A 220 -25.03 11.03 -19.05
CA GLY A 220 -24.69 12.39 -19.51
C GLY A 220 -24.40 13.41 -18.41
N ARG A 221 -24.12 12.94 -17.18
CA ARG A 221 -24.17 13.77 -15.95
C ARG A 221 -22.82 14.04 -15.31
N PHE A 222 -21.72 13.84 -16.04
CA PHE A 222 -20.44 14.34 -15.59
C PHE A 222 -19.68 15.07 -16.70
N VAL A 223 -18.81 16.00 -16.33
CA VAL A 223 -17.91 16.67 -17.29
C VAL A 223 -16.65 15.83 -17.49
N HIS A 224 -15.97 15.45 -16.40
CA HIS A 224 -14.77 14.62 -16.46
C HIS A 224 -14.83 13.39 -15.52
N ILE A 225 -14.13 12.32 -15.91
CA ILE A 225 -13.90 11.15 -15.05
C ILE A 225 -12.41 10.79 -14.97
N LEU A 226 -11.94 10.51 -13.76
CA LEU A 226 -10.56 10.11 -13.49
C LEU A 226 -10.56 8.75 -12.81
N ALA A 227 -10.01 7.75 -13.49
CA ALA A 227 -9.88 6.39 -12.95
C ALA A 227 -8.47 6.20 -12.38
N LEU A 228 -8.38 5.92 -11.09
CA LEU A 228 -7.10 5.65 -10.42
C LEU A 228 -6.93 4.15 -10.26
N THR A 229 -5.80 3.62 -10.70
CA THR A 229 -5.47 2.21 -10.49
C THR A 229 -3.98 2.04 -10.25
N ALA A 230 -3.61 1.12 -9.37
CA ALA A 230 -2.23 0.73 -9.22
C ALA A 230 -1.78 -0.21 -10.35
N THR A 231 -0.56 -0.02 -10.86
CA THR A 231 0.16 -1.05 -11.61
C THR A 231 0.95 -1.96 -10.66
N PRO A 232 1.05 -3.26 -10.97
CA PRO A 232 0.78 -3.90 -12.25
C PRO A 232 -0.71 -4.24 -12.37
N PHE A 233 -1.27 -4.00 -13.56
CA PHE A 233 -2.69 -4.21 -13.81
C PHE A 233 -3.10 -5.64 -13.45
N GLU A 234 -4.15 -5.81 -12.64
CA GLU A 234 -4.83 -7.11 -12.51
C GLU A 234 -5.68 -7.45 -13.74
N LEU A 235 -5.59 -6.63 -14.81
CA LEU A 235 -6.55 -6.58 -15.89
C LEU A 235 -6.12 -7.47 -17.05
N THR A 236 -6.87 -8.53 -17.30
CA THR A 236 -6.92 -9.19 -18.62
C THR A 236 -7.23 -8.15 -19.71
N PRO A 237 -6.93 -8.44 -21.00
CA PRO A 237 -7.31 -7.55 -22.10
C PRO A 237 -8.77 -7.09 -22.01
N HIS A 238 -9.69 -8.01 -21.68
CA HIS A 238 -11.10 -7.69 -21.47
C HIS A 238 -11.33 -6.69 -20.32
N GLU A 239 -10.70 -6.89 -19.16
CA GLU A 239 -10.82 -5.96 -18.04
C GLU A 239 -10.15 -4.59 -18.36
N MET A 240 -9.09 -4.56 -19.19
CA MET A 240 -8.51 -3.31 -19.69
C MET A 240 -9.51 -2.57 -20.59
N MET A 241 -10.21 -3.28 -21.48
CA MET A 241 -11.28 -2.68 -22.29
C MET A 241 -12.39 -2.10 -21.43
N ASN A 242 -12.80 -2.79 -20.36
CA ASN A 242 -13.80 -2.30 -19.43
C ASN A 242 -13.33 -1.04 -18.69
N LEU A 243 -12.05 -0.95 -18.33
CA LEU A 243 -11.47 0.25 -17.73
C LEU A 243 -11.44 1.43 -18.71
N LEU A 244 -11.11 1.20 -19.98
CA LEU A 244 -11.15 2.23 -21.02
C LEU A 244 -12.59 2.68 -21.32
N ALA A 245 -13.55 1.76 -21.31
CA ALA A 245 -14.97 2.07 -21.43
C ALA A 245 -15.50 2.89 -20.24
N LEU A 246 -14.99 2.62 -19.02
CA LEU A 246 -15.32 3.41 -17.82
C LEU A 246 -14.94 4.89 -18.00
N VAL A 247 -13.79 5.18 -18.60
CA VAL A 247 -13.35 6.56 -18.90
C VAL A 247 -13.92 7.12 -20.21
N ARG A 248 -14.92 6.44 -20.80
CA ARG A 248 -15.59 6.83 -22.05
C ARG A 248 -14.63 7.02 -23.23
N ALA A 249 -13.67 6.11 -23.38
CA ALA A 249 -12.83 6.05 -24.57
C ALA A 249 -13.68 5.91 -25.85
N GLU A 250 -13.18 6.42 -26.98
CA GLU A 250 -13.93 6.39 -28.24
C GLU A 250 -14.20 4.95 -28.69
N PRO A 251 -15.43 4.62 -29.14
CA PRO A 251 -15.77 3.25 -29.56
C PRO A 251 -14.84 2.67 -30.63
N THR A 252 -14.41 3.50 -31.60
CA THR A 252 -13.48 3.11 -32.66
C THR A 252 -12.09 2.75 -32.12
N ASN A 253 -11.60 3.52 -31.13
CA ASN A 253 -10.33 3.22 -30.47
C ASN A 253 -10.46 1.94 -29.63
N LEU A 254 -11.58 1.75 -28.92
CA LEU A 254 -11.83 0.53 -28.15
C LEU A 254 -11.78 -0.72 -29.03
N GLU A 255 -12.50 -0.74 -30.16
CA GLU A 255 -12.50 -1.89 -31.07
C GLU A 255 -11.11 -2.21 -31.62
N THR A 256 -10.32 -1.18 -31.93
CA THR A 256 -8.97 -1.33 -32.47
C THR A 256 -8.01 -1.86 -31.42
N ILE A 257 -8.06 -1.31 -30.19
CA ILE A 257 -7.26 -1.77 -29.05
C ILE A 257 -7.60 -3.22 -28.70
N GLU A 258 -8.89 -3.59 -28.67
CA GLU A 258 -9.34 -4.96 -28.35
C GLU A 258 -8.73 -5.98 -29.31
N LYS A 259 -8.91 -5.77 -30.62
CA LYS A 259 -8.33 -6.65 -31.66
C LYS A 259 -6.81 -6.70 -31.60
N GLY A 260 -6.16 -5.55 -31.38
CA GLY A 260 -4.70 -5.51 -31.31
C GLY A 260 -4.15 -6.22 -30.08
N LEU A 261 -4.81 -6.11 -28.92
CA LEU A 261 -4.43 -6.84 -27.71
C LEU A 261 -4.59 -8.36 -27.90
N GLU A 262 -5.66 -8.81 -28.58
CA GLU A 262 -5.83 -10.24 -28.91
C GLU A 262 -4.67 -10.76 -29.76
N LEU A 263 -4.29 -10.03 -30.81
CA LEU A 263 -3.14 -10.37 -31.66
C LEU A 263 -1.83 -10.34 -30.88
N TYR A 264 -1.61 -9.32 -30.07
CA TYR A 264 -0.41 -9.19 -29.24
C TYR A 264 -0.27 -10.38 -28.28
N VAL A 265 -1.35 -10.78 -27.60
CA VAL A 265 -1.35 -11.97 -26.72
C VAL A 265 -1.05 -13.25 -27.51
N GLN A 266 -1.60 -13.41 -28.71
CA GLN A 266 -1.29 -14.56 -29.57
C GLN A 266 0.20 -14.62 -29.93
N ARG A 267 0.80 -13.48 -30.32
CA ARG A 267 2.23 -13.38 -30.63
C ARG A 267 3.11 -13.62 -29.40
N LEU A 268 2.70 -13.10 -28.24
CA LEU A 268 3.41 -13.31 -26.99
C LEU A 268 3.40 -14.80 -26.58
N ASN A 269 2.28 -15.51 -26.79
CA ASN A 269 2.22 -16.95 -26.56
C ASN A 269 3.13 -17.73 -27.52
N GLN A 270 3.20 -17.32 -28.80
CA GLN A 270 4.15 -17.89 -29.76
C GLN A 270 5.60 -17.68 -29.30
N PHE A 271 5.92 -16.48 -28.80
CA PHE A 271 7.22 -16.16 -28.25
C PHE A 271 7.57 -17.10 -27.08
N PHE A 272 6.67 -17.29 -26.12
CA PHE A 272 6.90 -18.19 -24.99
C PHE A 272 7.09 -19.65 -25.41
N ALA A 273 6.43 -20.10 -26.47
CA ALA A 273 6.65 -21.45 -27.03
C ALA A 273 8.06 -21.61 -27.65
N LEU A 274 8.65 -20.51 -28.13
CA LEU A 274 9.98 -20.48 -28.75
C LEU A 274 11.09 -20.06 -27.77
N ARG A 275 10.77 -19.70 -26.53
CA ARG A 275 11.72 -19.07 -25.59
C ARG A 275 12.97 -19.90 -25.28
N GLN A 276 12.86 -21.22 -25.29
CA GLN A 276 13.99 -22.14 -25.05
C GLN A 276 15.03 -22.14 -26.18
N ARG A 277 14.70 -21.51 -27.31
CA ARG A 277 15.61 -21.34 -28.44
C ARG A 277 16.52 -20.16 -28.19
N SER A 278 17.70 -20.21 -28.81
CA SER A 278 18.66 -19.11 -28.82
C SER A 278 17.99 -17.80 -29.26
N PRO A 279 18.36 -16.63 -28.68
CA PRO A 279 17.96 -15.32 -29.21
C PRO A 279 18.29 -15.14 -30.70
N SER A 280 19.33 -15.82 -31.21
CA SER A 280 19.69 -15.83 -32.63
C SER A 280 18.80 -16.70 -33.52
N ASP A 281 17.81 -17.41 -32.96
CA ASP A 281 16.87 -18.23 -33.74
C ASP A 281 15.95 -17.33 -34.59
N PRO A 282 15.89 -17.53 -35.92
CA PRO A 282 15.11 -16.66 -36.81
C PRO A 282 13.61 -16.61 -36.49
N LEU A 283 13.02 -17.69 -35.98
CA LEU A 283 11.59 -17.74 -35.66
C LEU A 283 11.30 -16.95 -34.38
N ARG A 284 12.21 -17.00 -33.41
CA ARG A 284 12.14 -16.18 -32.21
C ARG A 284 12.28 -14.70 -32.55
N ALA A 285 13.30 -14.34 -33.33
CA ALA A 285 13.53 -12.95 -33.77
C ALA A 285 12.32 -12.37 -34.52
N ALA A 286 11.77 -13.11 -35.49
CA ALA A 286 10.58 -12.69 -36.23
C ALA A 286 9.35 -12.48 -35.32
N THR A 287 9.24 -13.23 -34.23
CA THR A 287 8.14 -13.06 -33.26
C THR A 287 8.31 -11.77 -32.44
N VAL A 288 9.54 -11.43 -32.06
CA VAL A 288 9.88 -10.16 -31.39
C VAL A 288 9.59 -8.98 -32.30
N ASP A 289 9.98 -9.06 -33.58
CA ASP A 289 9.69 -8.00 -34.57
C ASP A 289 8.18 -7.81 -34.78
N ALA A 290 7.41 -8.90 -34.85
CA ALA A 290 5.96 -8.82 -34.96
C ALA A 290 5.31 -8.15 -33.74
N LEU A 291 5.80 -8.44 -32.53
CA LEU A 291 5.36 -7.77 -31.30
C LEU A 291 5.70 -6.27 -31.33
N ARG A 292 6.90 -5.89 -31.78
CA ARG A 292 7.30 -4.48 -31.96
C ARG A 292 6.40 -3.76 -32.97
N HIS A 293 6.11 -4.40 -34.10
CA HIS A 293 5.25 -3.81 -35.13
C HIS A 293 3.82 -3.57 -34.62
N LEU A 294 3.23 -4.54 -33.91
CA LEU A 294 1.91 -4.36 -33.27
C LEU A 294 1.91 -3.21 -32.24
N ARG A 295 3.04 -3.02 -31.57
CA ARG A 295 3.23 -1.98 -30.56
C ARG A 295 3.28 -0.58 -31.16
N ASP A 296 4.14 -0.39 -32.17
CA ASP A 296 4.55 0.94 -32.64
C ASP A 296 3.82 1.38 -33.91
N GLU A 297 3.54 0.44 -34.82
CA GLU A 297 3.21 0.76 -36.21
C GLU A 297 1.76 0.40 -36.56
N ASP A 298 1.27 -0.78 -36.21
CA ASP A 298 -0.08 -1.19 -36.59
C ASP A 298 -0.68 -2.16 -35.57
N ALA A 299 -1.58 -1.65 -34.73
CA ALA A 299 -2.27 -2.45 -33.73
C ALA A 299 -3.05 -3.63 -34.33
N LEU A 300 -3.52 -3.54 -35.58
CA LEU A 300 -4.33 -4.59 -36.20
C LEU A 300 -3.51 -5.65 -36.94
N GLY A 301 -2.19 -5.45 -37.07
CA GLY A 301 -1.31 -6.39 -37.77
C GLY A 301 -1.72 -6.65 -39.23
N SER A 302 -2.36 -5.66 -39.86
CA SER A 302 -2.83 -5.69 -41.25
C SER A 302 -1.70 -5.57 -42.27
N GLY A 303 -0.51 -5.11 -41.84
CA GLY A 303 0.65 -4.89 -42.70
C GLY A 303 0.59 -3.58 -43.49
N GLN A 304 -0.38 -2.70 -43.18
CA GLN A 304 -0.44 -1.32 -43.65
C GLN A 304 0.03 -0.38 -42.55
N ASN A 305 0.58 0.79 -42.90
CA ASN A 305 0.93 1.82 -41.91
C ASN A 305 -0.31 2.26 -41.15
N GLY A 306 -0.38 1.95 -39.85
CA GLY A 306 -1.50 2.24 -38.96
C GLY A 306 -1.06 3.05 -37.74
N VAL A 307 -1.86 2.95 -36.67
CA VAL A 307 -1.48 3.43 -35.33
C VAL A 307 -1.23 2.22 -34.47
N GLY A 308 -0.05 2.13 -33.85
CA GLY A 308 0.31 1.06 -32.92
C GLY A 308 -0.48 1.09 -31.61
N LEU A 309 -0.48 -0.05 -30.89
CA LEU A 309 -1.12 -0.17 -29.58
C LEU A 309 -0.63 0.87 -28.57
N GLN A 310 0.65 1.26 -28.63
CA GLN A 310 1.24 2.20 -27.68
C GLN A 310 0.57 3.56 -27.74
N GLU A 311 0.41 4.07 -28.95
CA GLU A 311 -0.18 5.38 -29.18
C GLU A 311 -1.67 5.39 -28.85
N LEU A 312 -2.41 4.33 -29.19
CA LEU A 312 -3.83 4.20 -28.86
C LEU A 312 -4.07 4.15 -27.35
N LEU A 313 -3.23 3.43 -26.59
CA LEU A 313 -3.36 3.33 -25.14
C LEU A 313 -2.91 4.60 -24.41
N ARG A 314 -1.87 5.29 -24.91
CA ARG A 314 -1.38 6.56 -24.34
C ARG A 314 -2.43 7.67 -24.30
N ARG A 315 -3.38 7.65 -25.24
CA ARG A 315 -4.49 8.61 -25.27
C ARG A 315 -5.35 8.59 -24.01
N TYR A 316 -5.44 7.43 -23.35
CA TYR A 316 -6.34 7.25 -22.20
C TYR A 316 -5.63 6.83 -20.93
N ILE A 317 -4.42 6.27 -21.01
CA ILE A 317 -3.67 5.75 -19.87
C ILE A 317 -2.40 6.56 -19.68
N ILE A 318 -2.32 7.23 -18.54
CA ILE A 318 -1.12 7.90 -18.06
C ILE A 318 -0.45 7.00 -17.05
N ARG A 319 0.87 6.89 -17.17
CA ARG A 319 1.65 6.04 -16.31
C ARG A 319 2.97 6.68 -15.93
N ASN A 320 3.17 6.85 -14.64
CA ASN A 320 4.45 7.17 -14.04
C ASN A 320 5.12 5.95 -13.40
N THR A 321 6.45 5.96 -13.45
CA THR A 321 7.32 4.92 -12.89
C THR A 321 8.32 5.56 -11.93
N LYS A 322 8.61 4.92 -10.80
CA LYS A 322 9.56 5.48 -9.82
C LYS A 322 10.97 5.49 -10.37
N SER A 323 11.57 6.67 -10.37
CA SER A 323 12.95 6.87 -10.80
C SER A 323 13.98 6.63 -9.69
N GLN A 324 13.59 6.29 -8.45
CA GLN A 324 14.51 6.32 -7.31
C GLN A 324 14.59 5.06 -6.43
N ASN A 325 13.60 4.15 -6.45
CA ASN A 325 13.58 3.01 -5.52
C ASN A 325 13.78 1.69 -6.26
N GLU A 326 15.00 1.18 -6.25
CA GLU A 326 15.27 -0.18 -6.75
C GLU A 326 14.80 -1.21 -5.72
N ARG A 327 14.24 -2.32 -6.23
CA ARG A 327 13.87 -3.47 -5.40
C ARG A 327 14.91 -4.55 -5.62
N ARG A 328 15.40 -5.13 -4.52
CA ARG A 328 16.28 -6.29 -4.57
C ARG A 328 15.50 -7.50 -4.11
N TYR A 329 15.35 -8.45 -5.03
CA TYR A 329 14.59 -9.67 -4.81
C TYR A 329 15.52 -10.79 -4.36
N PHE A 330 15.13 -11.51 -3.31
CA PHE A 330 15.91 -12.64 -2.77
C PHE A 330 15.06 -13.88 -2.55
N LEU A 331 15.60 -15.04 -2.91
CA LEU A 331 15.10 -16.34 -2.51
C LEU A 331 15.85 -16.82 -1.26
N VAL A 332 15.12 -17.33 -0.28
CA VAL A 332 15.73 -17.92 0.92
C VAL A 332 16.04 -19.39 0.67
N ASN A 333 17.33 -19.73 0.76
CA ASN A 333 17.88 -21.07 0.59
C ASN A 333 18.39 -21.61 1.93
N LYS A 334 18.44 -22.94 2.07
CA LYS A 334 19.12 -23.63 3.17
C LYS A 334 20.44 -24.21 2.68
N ALA A 335 21.55 -23.79 3.26
CA ALA A 335 22.89 -24.29 2.99
C ALA A 335 23.62 -24.50 4.32
N ASP A 336 24.29 -25.65 4.48
CA ASP A 336 25.11 -25.98 5.66
C ASP A 336 24.41 -25.80 7.02
N GLY A 337 23.10 -26.10 7.06
CA GLY A 337 22.28 -25.99 8.26
C GLY A 337 21.88 -24.56 8.63
N ARG A 338 22.17 -23.56 7.79
CA ARG A 338 21.75 -22.16 7.93
C ARG A 338 20.84 -21.74 6.78
N TYR A 339 20.08 -20.66 7.00
CA TYR A 339 19.28 -20.04 5.95
C TYR A 339 19.98 -18.79 5.45
N ASP A 340 20.23 -18.73 4.15
CA ASP A 340 20.87 -17.61 3.47
C ASP A 340 19.98 -17.13 2.31
N THR A 341 20.29 -15.95 1.77
CA THR A 341 19.54 -15.32 0.69
C THR A 341 20.33 -15.28 -0.60
N GLU A 342 19.73 -15.76 -1.69
CA GLU A 342 20.27 -15.64 -3.04
C GLU A 342 19.51 -14.56 -3.80
N LYS A 343 20.23 -13.57 -4.35
CA LYS A 343 19.63 -12.50 -5.16
C LYS A 343 19.17 -13.06 -6.52
N PHE A 344 18.01 -12.61 -6.99
CA PHE A 344 17.52 -12.86 -8.34
C PHE A 344 16.88 -11.61 -8.92
N ASP A 345 16.79 -11.53 -10.24
CA ASP A 345 16.03 -10.48 -10.93
C ASP A 345 14.63 -10.99 -11.25
N LYS A 346 13.62 -10.11 -11.22
CA LYS A 346 12.20 -10.51 -11.35
C LYS A 346 11.88 -11.27 -12.65
N LEU A 347 12.68 -11.05 -13.69
CA LEU A 347 12.57 -11.68 -15.00
C LEU A 347 13.38 -12.95 -15.17
N ASP A 348 14.18 -13.30 -14.17
CA ASP A 348 14.94 -14.52 -14.22
C ASP A 348 13.99 -15.70 -14.45
N ASP A 349 14.39 -16.65 -15.31
CA ASP A 349 13.74 -17.95 -15.34
C ASP A 349 14.00 -18.63 -14.01
N LEU A 350 13.05 -18.39 -13.14
CA LEU A 350 13.13 -18.82 -11.79
C LEU A 350 12.83 -20.32 -11.71
N HIS A 351 12.28 -20.97 -12.75
CA HIS A 351 12.25 -22.43 -12.83
C HIS A 351 13.64 -23.03 -12.79
N GLU A 352 14.61 -22.46 -13.52
CA GLU A 352 15.98 -22.95 -13.48
C GLU A 352 16.61 -22.70 -12.12
N ARG A 353 16.50 -21.46 -11.61
CA ARG A 353 17.01 -21.11 -10.27
C ARG A 353 16.42 -22.00 -9.20
N VAL A 354 15.12 -22.27 -9.20
CA VAL A 354 14.48 -23.11 -8.20
C VAL A 354 14.86 -24.58 -8.35
N ARG A 355 15.01 -25.08 -9.59
CA ARG A 355 15.50 -26.45 -9.83
C ARG A 355 16.91 -26.64 -9.28
N SER A 356 17.81 -25.67 -9.50
CA SER A 356 19.20 -25.73 -9.06
C SER A 356 19.39 -25.32 -7.59
N ALA A 357 18.50 -24.51 -7.03
CA ALA A 357 18.64 -23.98 -5.68
C ALA A 357 18.26 -24.98 -4.59
N SER A 358 18.95 -24.85 -3.46
CA SER A 358 18.59 -25.47 -2.20
C SER A 358 17.55 -24.61 -1.46
N LEU A 359 16.40 -24.34 -2.11
CA LEU A 359 15.22 -23.76 -1.44
C LEU A 359 14.91 -24.52 -0.14
N LEU A 360 14.12 -23.93 0.78
CA LEU A 360 13.76 -24.54 2.07
C LEU A 360 13.34 -26.01 1.89
N PRO A 361 14.20 -26.97 2.25
CA PRO A 361 14.01 -28.35 1.85
C PRO A 361 13.02 -29.03 2.77
N PHE A 362 12.22 -29.91 2.17
CA PHE A 362 11.29 -30.76 2.89
C PHE A 362 11.99 -32.04 3.33
N ASP A 363 12.31 -32.13 4.61
CA ASP A 363 13.18 -33.19 5.13
C ASP A 363 12.45 -34.11 6.13
N GLY A 364 12.65 -35.42 5.96
CA GLY A 364 12.23 -36.44 6.93
C GLY A 364 10.74 -36.42 7.25
N ALA A 365 10.41 -36.36 8.54
CA ALA A 365 9.04 -36.48 9.01
C ALA A 365 8.10 -35.35 8.52
N ASP A 366 8.64 -34.18 8.19
CA ASP A 366 7.85 -33.06 7.66
C ASP A 366 7.26 -33.46 6.30
N ALA A 367 8.06 -34.01 5.38
CA ALA A 367 7.59 -34.44 4.05
C ALA A 367 6.44 -35.47 4.13
N ILE A 368 6.55 -36.42 5.07
CA ILE A 368 5.52 -37.43 5.32
C ILE A 368 4.21 -36.76 5.73
N PHE A 369 4.24 -35.81 6.68
CA PHE A 369 3.04 -35.08 7.08
C PHE A 369 2.29 -34.42 5.93
N TYR A 370 3.01 -33.84 4.96
CA TYR A 370 2.36 -33.19 3.81
C TYR A 370 1.77 -34.19 2.83
N LEU A 371 2.42 -35.33 2.63
CA LEU A 371 1.88 -36.42 1.81
C LEU A 371 0.60 -36.96 2.45
N GLU A 372 0.62 -37.27 3.74
CA GLU A 372 -0.53 -37.73 4.52
C GLU A 372 -1.67 -36.71 4.52
N LEU A 373 -1.37 -35.43 4.74
CA LEU A 373 -2.37 -34.35 4.66
C LEU A 373 -3.00 -34.26 3.27
N ARG A 374 -2.20 -34.40 2.22
CA ARG A 374 -2.68 -34.39 0.83
C ARG A 374 -3.57 -35.59 0.54
N GLU A 375 -3.18 -36.79 0.95
CA GLU A 375 -3.96 -38.02 0.78
C GLU A 375 -5.31 -37.91 1.50
N LEU A 376 -5.30 -37.49 2.77
CA LEU A 376 -6.51 -37.24 3.53
C LEU A 376 -7.43 -36.21 2.86
N ILE A 377 -6.86 -35.14 2.30
CA ILE A 377 -7.60 -34.15 1.53
C ILE A 377 -8.22 -34.78 0.26
N GLN A 378 -7.50 -35.63 -0.45
CA GLN A 378 -8.01 -36.31 -1.64
C GLN A 378 -9.13 -37.29 -1.31
N GLU A 379 -9.00 -38.04 -0.22
CA GLU A 379 -10.05 -38.95 0.28
C GLU A 379 -11.32 -38.21 0.68
N THR A 380 -11.18 -36.98 1.18
CA THR A 380 -12.30 -36.18 1.69
C THR A 380 -13.03 -35.37 0.61
N MET A 381 -12.41 -35.14 -0.56
CA MET A 381 -13.01 -34.43 -1.69
C MET A 381 -13.73 -35.40 -2.65
N GLN A 382 -14.99 -35.10 -2.99
CA GLN A 382 -15.75 -35.91 -3.98
C GLN A 382 -15.20 -35.72 -5.42
N PRO A 383 -15.24 -36.75 -6.29
CA PRO A 383 -14.72 -36.69 -7.66
C PRO A 383 -15.36 -35.62 -8.58
N SER A 384 -16.53 -35.07 -8.22
CA SER A 384 -17.32 -34.15 -9.04
C SER A 384 -16.93 -32.67 -8.91
N GLN A 385 -16.11 -32.29 -7.93
CA GLN A 385 -15.61 -30.92 -7.85
C GLN A 385 -14.45 -30.73 -8.84
N LYS A 386 -14.71 -29.96 -9.91
CA LYS A 386 -13.72 -29.60 -10.93
C LYS A 386 -12.40 -29.17 -10.27
N ARG A 387 -11.35 -29.94 -10.58
CA ARG A 387 -9.98 -29.77 -10.11
C ARG A 387 -9.42 -28.44 -10.59
N THR A 388 -9.16 -27.50 -9.67
CA THR A 388 -8.12 -26.46 -9.77
C THR A 388 -7.85 -25.73 -8.45
N PHE A 389 -8.68 -25.89 -7.41
CA PHE A 389 -8.45 -25.22 -6.13
C PHE A 389 -7.66 -26.09 -5.15
N ILE A 390 -6.70 -25.48 -4.45
CA ILE A 390 -6.02 -26.13 -3.33
C ILE A 390 -6.84 -25.95 -2.07
N PRO A 391 -7.18 -27.04 -1.38
CA PRO A 391 -7.90 -26.96 -0.12
C PRO A 391 -7.15 -26.09 0.87
N ASN A 392 -7.89 -25.22 1.56
CA ASN A 392 -7.35 -24.25 2.49
C ASN A 392 -6.44 -24.93 3.54
N ASP A 393 -6.78 -26.14 3.94
CA ASP A 393 -6.03 -26.96 4.90
C ASP A 393 -4.63 -27.33 4.42
N LEU A 394 -4.41 -27.59 3.13
CA LEU A 394 -3.06 -27.85 2.60
C LEU A 394 -2.19 -26.60 2.66
N ARG A 395 -2.77 -25.41 2.38
CA ARG A 395 -2.06 -24.13 2.50
C ARG A 395 -1.72 -23.81 3.96
N GLN A 396 -2.65 -24.08 4.86
CA GLN A 396 -2.43 -23.95 6.30
C GLN A 396 -1.33 -24.90 6.77
N GLY A 397 -1.32 -26.14 6.29
CA GLY A 397 -0.23 -27.09 6.50
C GLY A 397 1.11 -26.47 6.17
N LEU A 398 1.24 -25.91 4.95
CA LEU A 398 2.48 -25.32 4.42
C LEU A 398 2.97 -24.13 5.25
N SER A 399 2.12 -23.59 6.12
CA SER A 399 2.40 -22.40 6.91
C SER A 399 2.54 -22.67 8.41
N SER A 400 1.74 -23.59 8.99
CA SER A 400 1.63 -23.81 10.45
C SER A 400 0.93 -25.14 10.82
N TYR A 401 1.64 -26.03 11.53
CA TYR A 401 1.07 -27.26 12.11
C TYR A 401 -0.11 -27.03 13.07
N PRO A 402 -0.07 -26.04 14.01
CA PRO A 402 -1.22 -25.70 14.85
C PRO A 402 -2.52 -25.36 14.11
N GLN A 403 -2.45 -24.82 12.89
CA GLN A 403 -3.65 -24.48 12.12
C GLN A 403 -4.35 -25.71 11.59
N VAL A 404 -3.59 -26.63 11.00
CA VAL A 404 -4.14 -27.90 10.51
C VAL A 404 -4.80 -28.66 11.64
N GLN A 405 -4.22 -28.63 12.85
CA GLN A 405 -4.82 -29.27 14.03
C GLN A 405 -6.24 -28.75 14.35
N LYS A 406 -6.54 -27.49 14.04
CA LYS A 406 -7.86 -26.87 14.27
C LYS A 406 -8.86 -27.12 13.14
N SER A 407 -8.40 -27.63 11.99
CA SER A 407 -9.24 -27.85 10.81
C SER A 407 -10.39 -28.84 11.08
N ALA A 408 -11.47 -28.68 10.32
CA ALA A 408 -12.59 -29.63 10.33
C ALA A 408 -12.19 -30.98 9.71
N LEU A 409 -11.15 -31.01 8.86
CA LEU A 409 -10.63 -32.19 8.19
C LEU A 409 -10.18 -33.27 9.18
N LEU A 410 -9.47 -32.86 10.23
CA LEU A 410 -8.98 -33.77 11.28
C LEU A 410 -10.04 -34.25 12.27
N ARG A 411 -11.24 -33.67 12.23
CA ARG A 411 -12.38 -34.11 13.06
C ARG A 411 -13.16 -35.26 12.40
N ARG A 412 -12.80 -35.64 11.18
CA ARG A 412 -13.42 -36.75 10.46
C ARG A 412 -12.91 -38.08 10.99
N ASP A 413 -13.78 -39.08 10.98
CA ASP A 413 -13.44 -40.43 11.42
C ASP A 413 -12.79 -41.23 10.28
N LEU A 414 -11.55 -40.86 9.95
CA LEU A 414 -10.72 -41.49 8.92
C LEU A 414 -9.36 -41.87 9.51
N ASP A 415 -8.76 -42.97 9.04
CA ASP A 415 -7.47 -43.41 9.57
C ASP A 415 -6.34 -42.41 9.28
N GLY A 416 -6.33 -41.79 8.10
CA GLY A 416 -5.41 -40.70 7.78
C GLY A 416 -5.56 -39.49 8.71
N ALA A 417 -6.79 -39.16 9.15
CA ALA A 417 -7.02 -38.08 10.12
C ALA A 417 -6.47 -38.42 11.51
N ARG A 418 -6.61 -39.68 11.94
CA ARG A 418 -6.08 -40.16 13.24
C ARG A 418 -4.55 -40.16 13.24
N GLN A 419 -3.92 -40.66 12.16
CA GLN A 419 -2.47 -40.67 11.98
C GLN A 419 -1.89 -39.25 11.98
N LEU A 420 -2.48 -38.36 11.17
CA LEU A 420 -2.05 -36.97 11.08
C LEU A 420 -2.25 -36.21 12.40
N SER A 421 -3.36 -36.45 13.10
CA SER A 421 -3.59 -35.87 14.43
C SER A 421 -2.56 -36.33 15.47
N SER A 422 -2.07 -37.57 15.38
CA SER A 422 -1.02 -38.08 16.27
C SER A 422 0.31 -37.37 16.02
N LEU A 423 0.72 -37.25 14.76
CA LEU A 423 1.93 -36.52 14.35
C LEU A 423 1.91 -35.06 14.81
N LEU A 424 0.78 -34.37 14.57
CA LEU A 424 0.60 -32.97 14.97
C LEU A 424 0.69 -32.78 16.49
N LYS A 425 0.13 -33.70 17.29
CA LYS A 425 0.23 -33.64 18.75
C LYS A 425 1.67 -33.79 19.23
N GLN A 426 2.48 -34.61 18.56
CA GLN A 426 3.90 -34.75 18.88
C GLN A 426 4.69 -33.48 18.56
N TRP A 427 4.44 -32.87 17.40
CA TRP A 427 5.17 -31.66 16.98
C TRP A 427 4.74 -30.40 17.71
N ASN A 428 3.47 -30.28 18.08
CA ASN A 428 2.96 -29.16 18.88
C ASN A 428 3.24 -29.32 20.39
N ASN A 429 3.96 -30.37 20.80
CA ASN A 429 4.35 -30.53 22.20
C ASN A 429 5.31 -29.38 22.58
N PRO A 430 5.03 -28.58 23.63
CA PRO A 430 5.89 -27.47 24.06
C PRO A 430 7.33 -27.88 24.42
N ARG A 431 7.57 -29.18 24.69
CA ARG A 431 8.90 -29.74 24.95
C ARG A 431 9.65 -30.14 23.67
N SER A 432 8.96 -30.22 22.54
CA SER A 432 9.56 -30.45 21.22
C SER A 432 10.19 -29.17 20.71
N LEU A 433 11.48 -29.20 20.39
CA LEU A 433 12.24 -28.08 19.81
C LEU A 433 12.02 -27.92 18.30
N ARG A 434 11.22 -28.78 17.66
CA ARG A 434 11.11 -28.81 16.19
C ARG A 434 10.14 -27.73 15.69
N LEU A 435 10.69 -26.61 15.27
CA LEU A 435 9.94 -25.54 14.59
C LEU A 435 9.66 -25.90 13.13
N HIS A 436 8.57 -25.36 12.58
CA HIS A 436 8.30 -25.46 11.16
C HIS A 436 9.45 -24.81 10.35
N PRO A 437 9.91 -25.40 9.23
CA PRO A 437 11.05 -24.88 8.48
C PRO A 437 10.93 -23.41 8.09
N LYS A 438 9.74 -22.94 7.67
CA LYS A 438 9.49 -21.52 7.37
C LYS A 438 9.54 -20.61 8.58
N VAL A 439 9.10 -21.07 9.76
CA VAL A 439 9.18 -20.28 11.00
C VAL A 439 10.64 -20.10 11.38
N GLN A 440 11.41 -21.19 11.37
CA GLN A 440 12.86 -21.14 11.66
C GLN A 440 13.58 -20.24 10.65
N ALA A 441 13.35 -20.43 9.35
CA ALA A 441 13.97 -19.62 8.31
C ALA A 441 13.63 -18.13 8.45
N CYS A 442 12.37 -17.79 8.74
CA CYS A 442 11.97 -16.41 8.95
C CYS A 442 12.66 -15.81 10.17
N VAL A 443 12.80 -16.56 11.27
CA VAL A 443 13.53 -16.10 12.46
C VAL A 443 14.99 -15.85 12.14
N ASP A 444 15.68 -16.80 11.51
CA ASP A 444 17.11 -16.70 11.21
C ASP A 444 17.42 -15.54 10.26
N VAL A 445 16.60 -15.36 9.22
CA VAL A 445 16.74 -14.24 8.28
C VAL A 445 16.49 -12.89 8.96
N VAL A 446 15.45 -12.77 9.79
CA VAL A 446 15.13 -11.52 10.50
C VAL A 446 16.19 -11.19 11.56
N VAL A 447 16.70 -12.19 12.25
CA VAL A 447 17.83 -12.04 13.18
C VAL A 447 19.09 -11.60 12.42
N GLY A 448 19.38 -12.19 11.26
CA GLY A 448 20.48 -11.76 10.40
C GLY A 448 20.36 -10.29 9.97
N ILE A 449 19.16 -9.86 9.57
CA ILE A 449 18.88 -8.46 9.25
C ILE A 449 19.11 -7.56 10.48
N ALA A 450 18.56 -7.93 11.64
CA ALA A 450 18.71 -7.15 12.86
C ALA A 450 20.19 -7.02 13.26
N SER A 451 20.97 -8.11 13.18
CA SER A 451 22.41 -8.09 13.45
C SER A 451 23.15 -7.15 12.50
N ALA A 452 22.85 -7.20 11.19
CA ALA A 452 23.48 -6.31 10.21
C ALA A 452 23.11 -4.83 10.46
N GLU A 453 21.87 -4.54 10.83
CA GLU A 453 21.44 -3.19 11.20
C GLU A 453 22.13 -2.70 12.49
N LEU A 454 22.33 -3.57 13.48
CA LEU A 454 23.06 -3.25 14.71
C LEU A 454 24.57 -3.04 14.47
N GLU A 455 25.19 -3.83 13.60
CA GLU A 455 26.58 -3.66 13.21
C GLU A 455 26.79 -2.36 12.41
N LYS A 456 25.84 -2.04 11.52
CA LYS A 456 25.79 -0.76 10.82
C LYS A 456 25.85 0.40 11.81
N LEU A 457 25.09 0.35 12.90
CA LEU A 457 25.16 1.38 13.95
C LEU A 457 26.52 1.48 14.63
N ARG A 458 27.19 0.35 14.90
CA ARG A 458 28.54 0.39 15.50
C ARG A 458 29.53 1.11 14.60
N SER A 459 29.46 0.87 13.29
CA SER A 459 30.33 1.55 12.32
C SER A 459 29.92 3.00 12.02
N ARG A 460 28.61 3.30 12.05
CA ARG A 460 28.02 4.60 11.74
C ARG A 460 26.93 4.94 12.77
N PRO A 461 27.28 5.53 13.92
CA PRO A 461 26.35 5.73 15.05
C PRO A 461 25.11 6.59 14.75
N ARG A 462 25.17 7.42 13.70
CA ARG A 462 24.06 8.27 13.26
C ARG A 462 23.17 7.62 12.19
N SER A 463 23.51 6.41 11.73
CA SER A 463 22.72 5.72 10.72
C SER A 463 21.36 5.29 11.24
N TRP A 464 20.40 5.26 10.32
CA TRP A 464 19.06 4.78 10.56
C TRP A 464 18.99 3.28 10.84
N VAL A 465 18.13 2.85 11.78
CA VAL A 465 17.80 1.43 12.02
C VAL A 465 16.54 1.06 11.22
N SER A 466 16.75 0.38 10.10
CA SER A 466 15.66 -0.03 9.23
C SER A 466 14.88 -1.19 9.82
N LYS A 467 13.55 -1.09 9.75
CA LYS A 467 12.60 -2.07 10.27
C LYS A 467 12.19 -3.11 9.25
N VAL A 468 11.59 -4.18 9.76
CA VAL A 468 11.18 -5.36 8.98
C VAL A 468 9.67 -5.51 8.97
N LEU A 469 9.10 -5.65 7.78
CA LEU A 469 7.70 -5.96 7.56
C LEU A 469 7.56 -7.41 7.11
N VAL A 470 6.72 -8.19 7.78
CA VAL A 470 6.48 -9.60 7.44
C VAL A 470 5.02 -9.76 7.01
N PHE A 471 4.79 -10.00 5.72
CA PHE A 471 3.47 -10.35 5.21
C PHE A 471 3.16 -11.82 5.45
N ASN A 472 2.07 -12.06 6.18
CA ASN A 472 1.56 -13.39 6.50
C ASN A 472 0.02 -13.40 6.44
N LYS A 473 -0.58 -13.88 5.34
CA LYS A 473 -2.03 -14.06 5.18
C LYS A 473 -2.66 -14.93 6.27
N LEU A 474 -1.92 -15.89 6.81
CA LEU A 474 -2.40 -16.91 7.74
C LEU A 474 -2.01 -16.59 9.20
N ILE A 475 -2.08 -15.32 9.60
CA ILE A 475 -1.61 -14.87 10.91
C ILE A 475 -2.28 -15.54 12.11
N GLU A 476 -3.58 -15.88 12.05
CA GLU A 476 -4.33 -16.33 13.23
C GLU A 476 -3.81 -17.62 13.91
N GLY A 477 -2.95 -18.40 13.24
CA GLY A 477 -2.35 -19.60 13.84
C GLY A 477 -0.84 -19.75 13.66
N THR A 478 -0.20 -19.04 12.73
CA THR A 478 1.27 -19.02 12.59
C THR A 478 1.91 -17.88 13.38
N ALA A 479 1.23 -16.73 13.46
CA ALA A 479 1.77 -15.54 14.11
C ALA A 479 2.03 -15.71 15.61
N PRO A 480 1.28 -16.50 16.40
CA PRO A 480 1.62 -16.69 17.80
C PRO A 480 3.01 -17.30 17.96
N GLN A 481 3.28 -18.42 17.28
CA GLN A 481 4.58 -19.10 17.33
C GLN A 481 5.69 -18.23 16.71
N LEU A 482 5.44 -17.63 15.53
CA LEU A 482 6.41 -16.76 14.87
C LEU A 482 6.73 -15.52 15.71
N ARG A 483 5.71 -14.85 16.29
CA ARG A 483 5.89 -13.70 17.18
C ARG A 483 6.67 -14.10 18.42
N GLU A 484 6.35 -15.23 19.05
CA GLU A 484 7.06 -15.69 20.25
C GLU A 484 8.54 -15.94 19.97
N GLN A 485 8.85 -16.68 18.90
CA GLN A 485 10.24 -16.97 18.54
C GLN A 485 11.00 -15.71 18.15
N LEU A 486 10.41 -14.83 17.33
CA LEU A 486 11.02 -13.55 16.96
C LEU A 486 11.22 -12.64 18.18
N SER A 487 10.22 -12.48 19.04
CA SER A 487 10.33 -11.66 20.25
C SER A 487 11.44 -12.15 21.18
N LYS A 488 11.56 -13.47 21.34
CA LYS A 488 12.62 -14.08 22.16
C LYS A 488 14.00 -13.87 21.55
N ALA A 489 14.15 -14.09 20.24
CA ALA A 489 15.43 -13.96 19.54
C ALA A 489 15.88 -12.50 19.47
N LEU A 490 15.00 -11.60 19.03
CA LEU A 490 15.29 -10.17 18.91
C LEU A 490 15.45 -9.51 20.27
N GLY A 491 14.63 -9.88 21.26
CA GLY A 491 14.76 -9.36 22.62
C GLY A 491 16.15 -9.61 23.18
N ARG A 492 16.67 -10.85 23.04
CA ARG A 492 18.04 -11.19 23.42
C ARG A 492 19.07 -10.40 22.63
N LEU A 493 18.99 -10.42 21.29
CA LEU A 493 19.95 -9.76 20.41
C LEU A 493 20.10 -8.26 20.71
N PHE A 494 18.98 -7.56 20.84
CA PHE A 494 18.99 -6.11 21.11
C PHE A 494 19.41 -5.80 22.55
N ASP A 495 18.97 -6.59 23.54
CA ASP A 495 19.39 -6.39 24.93
C ASP A 495 20.90 -6.63 25.10
N ASP A 496 21.43 -7.71 24.51
CA ASP A 496 22.87 -8.03 24.51
C ASP A 496 23.68 -6.91 23.84
N CYS A 497 23.20 -6.39 22.70
CA CYS A 497 23.86 -5.28 22.00
C CYS A 497 23.88 -3.99 22.83
N VAL A 498 22.79 -3.66 23.53
CA VAL A 498 22.76 -2.49 24.42
C VAL A 498 23.70 -2.69 25.61
N ASP A 499 23.71 -3.88 26.21
CA ASP A 499 24.60 -4.19 27.33
C ASP A 499 26.09 -4.20 26.93
N ASP A 500 26.42 -4.65 25.72
CA ASP A 500 27.78 -4.51 25.15
C ASP A 500 28.16 -3.02 25.02
N TRP A 501 27.29 -2.22 24.42
CA TRP A 501 27.58 -0.81 24.16
C TRP A 501 27.73 0.00 25.45
N LEU A 502 26.89 -0.30 26.45
CA LEU A 502 27.00 0.29 27.78
C LEU A 502 28.27 -0.14 28.52
N ARG A 503 28.75 -1.37 28.32
CA ARG A 503 30.04 -1.84 28.84
C ARG A 503 31.19 -1.06 28.21
N ASP A 504 31.19 -0.88 26.89
CA ASP A 504 32.21 -0.10 26.17
C ASP A 504 32.26 1.35 26.67
N LEU A 505 31.10 1.95 26.95
CA LEU A 505 30.97 3.30 27.48
C LEU A 505 31.13 3.41 29.01
N ARG A 506 31.26 2.28 29.72
CA ARG A 506 31.31 2.19 31.19
C ARG A 506 30.09 2.81 31.90
N LEU A 507 28.90 2.67 31.30
CA LEU A 507 27.63 3.27 31.78
C LEU A 507 26.71 2.29 32.53
N GLY A 508 27.22 1.13 32.94
CA GLY A 508 26.48 0.13 33.70
C GLY A 508 25.69 -0.83 32.82
N SER A 509 24.49 -1.24 33.26
CA SER A 509 23.62 -2.21 32.57
C SER A 509 22.37 -1.57 31.96
N ARG A 510 21.77 -2.23 30.97
CA ARG A 510 20.51 -1.83 30.34
C ARG A 510 19.38 -1.63 31.36
N LYS A 511 19.32 -2.46 32.41
CA LYS A 511 18.32 -2.31 33.49
C LYS A 511 18.51 -1.01 34.28
N GLN A 512 19.74 -0.65 34.61
CA GLN A 512 20.05 0.61 35.30
C GLN A 512 19.71 1.81 34.43
N LEU A 513 20.07 1.77 33.13
CA LEU A 513 19.72 2.82 32.18
C LEU A 513 18.21 2.98 32.06
N ALA A 514 17.45 1.89 31.87
CA ALA A 514 16.00 1.92 31.78
C ALA A 514 15.34 2.48 33.06
N SER A 515 15.93 2.22 34.24
CA SER A 515 15.46 2.80 35.50
C SER A 515 15.68 4.32 35.53
N ARG A 516 16.84 4.80 35.09
CA ARG A 516 17.15 6.24 35.00
C ARG A 516 16.20 6.95 34.04
N PHE A 517 16.02 6.41 32.84
CA PHE A 517 15.03 6.91 31.88
C PHE A 517 13.63 6.99 32.45
N ARG A 518 13.17 5.96 33.18
CA ARG A 518 11.86 5.97 33.82
C ARG A 518 11.73 7.10 34.85
N SER A 519 12.75 7.28 35.69
CA SER A 519 12.78 8.35 36.70
C SER A 519 12.74 9.72 36.04
N GLU A 520 13.58 9.97 35.05
CA GLU A 520 13.60 11.24 34.32
C GLU A 520 12.30 11.48 33.55
N THR A 521 11.73 10.45 32.93
CA THR A 521 10.42 10.56 32.26
C THR A 521 9.32 10.98 33.24
N ARG A 522 9.32 10.43 34.46
CA ARG A 522 8.36 10.83 35.49
C ARG A 522 8.51 12.31 35.83
N LEU A 523 9.75 12.79 36.02
CA LEU A 523 10.02 14.20 36.30
C LEU A 523 9.55 15.12 35.16
N CYS A 524 9.84 14.76 33.90
CA CYS A 524 9.40 15.53 32.73
C CYS A 524 7.88 15.60 32.62
N VAL A 525 7.20 14.46 32.83
CA VAL A 525 5.73 14.38 32.81
C VAL A 525 5.09 15.19 33.94
N ASP A 526 5.68 15.19 35.14
CA ASP A 526 5.20 15.99 36.27
C ASP A 526 5.37 17.50 35.99
N ARG A 527 6.48 17.91 35.39
CA ARG A 527 6.68 19.29 34.91
C ARG A 527 5.65 19.67 33.85
N LEU A 528 5.38 18.81 32.87
CA LEU A 528 4.35 19.04 31.87
C LEU A 528 2.97 19.23 32.52
N GLN A 529 2.62 18.39 33.51
CA GLN A 529 1.36 18.54 34.22
C GLN A 529 1.24 19.91 34.90
N GLN A 530 2.32 20.43 35.49
CA GLN A 530 2.34 21.78 36.08
C GLN A 530 2.18 22.86 35.00
N ARG A 531 2.85 22.73 33.85
CA ARG A 531 2.69 23.67 32.72
C ARG A 531 1.25 23.73 32.21
N LEU A 532 0.60 22.57 32.02
CA LEU A 532 -0.80 22.49 31.58
C LEU A 532 -1.76 23.09 32.63
N ARG A 533 -1.51 22.84 33.93
CA ARG A 533 -2.28 23.43 35.04
C ARG A 533 -2.24 24.95 35.03
N ASN A 534 -1.07 25.53 34.83
CA ASN A 534 -0.88 26.99 34.86
C ASN A 534 -1.42 27.69 33.61
N TRP A 535 -1.73 26.96 32.55
CA TRP A 535 -2.17 27.53 31.28
C TRP A 535 -3.69 27.47 31.10
N ARG A 536 -4.29 26.27 30.99
CA ARG A 536 -5.74 26.05 30.78
C ARG A 536 -6.24 24.89 31.62
N GLY A 537 -6.08 25.03 32.94
CA GLY A 537 -6.27 23.95 33.91
C GLY A 537 -7.67 23.33 33.88
N GLU A 538 -8.72 24.10 33.62
CA GLU A 538 -10.10 23.61 33.61
C GLU A 538 -10.41 22.78 32.34
N HIS A 539 -9.97 23.23 31.17
CA HIS A 539 -10.16 22.55 29.87
C HIS A 539 -9.19 21.38 29.63
N SER A 540 -8.20 21.19 30.51
CA SER A 540 -7.22 20.10 30.42
C SER A 540 -7.69 18.79 31.07
N ARG A 541 -9.00 18.63 31.33
CA ARG A 541 -9.59 17.42 31.91
C ARG A 541 -10.28 16.58 30.85
N VAL A 542 -10.37 15.28 31.09
CA VAL A 542 -11.11 14.36 30.21
C VAL A 542 -12.61 14.66 30.34
N PRO A 543 -13.30 15.06 29.26
CA PRO A 543 -14.74 15.29 29.27
C PRO A 543 -15.53 14.06 29.71
N ARG A 544 -16.70 14.26 30.32
CA ARG A 544 -17.55 13.13 30.78
C ARG A 544 -18.26 12.45 29.62
N GLU A 545 -18.41 13.20 28.53
CA GLU A 545 -19.11 12.90 27.29
C GLU A 545 -18.34 11.92 26.41
N PHE A 546 -17.01 11.81 26.62
CA PHE A 546 -16.17 10.83 25.93
C PHE A 546 -16.73 9.41 26.10
N ARG A 547 -16.90 8.70 24.99
CA ARG A 547 -17.59 7.41 24.93
C ARG A 547 -16.63 6.23 24.87
N HIS A 548 -15.38 6.43 24.49
CA HIS A 548 -14.43 5.36 24.24
C HIS A 548 -13.96 4.66 25.53
N ASP A 549 -13.93 3.33 25.51
CA ASP A 549 -13.60 2.48 26.65
C ASP A 549 -12.25 2.84 27.30
N ASP A 550 -11.23 3.13 26.49
CA ASP A 550 -9.88 3.45 26.98
C ASP A 550 -9.80 4.79 27.74
N LEU A 551 -10.75 5.71 27.50
CA LEU A 551 -10.79 7.02 28.14
C LEU A 551 -11.73 7.02 29.36
N HIS A 552 -12.66 6.06 29.43
CA HIS A 552 -13.65 5.93 30.50
C HIS A 552 -13.05 5.96 31.93
N PRO A 553 -11.94 5.26 32.23
CA PRO A 553 -11.34 5.29 33.58
C PRO A 553 -10.80 6.66 34.01
N PHE A 554 -10.64 7.59 33.06
CA PHE A 554 -10.00 8.88 33.27
C PHE A 554 -10.98 10.05 33.24
N LYS A 555 -12.30 9.82 33.08
CA LYS A 555 -13.32 10.87 33.07
C LYS A 555 -13.19 11.81 34.28
N GLY A 556 -13.12 13.12 34.01
CA GLY A 556 -12.93 14.16 35.02
C GLY A 556 -11.52 14.26 35.63
N ARG A 557 -10.60 13.35 35.29
CA ARG A 557 -9.16 13.45 35.61
C ARG A 557 -8.44 14.30 34.57
N TRP A 558 -7.14 14.54 34.77
CA TRP A 558 -6.36 15.30 33.80
C TRP A 558 -6.20 14.48 32.52
N LEU A 559 -6.33 15.13 31.36
CA LEU A 559 -6.16 14.49 30.06
C LEU A 559 -4.76 13.83 29.95
N LEU A 560 -3.73 14.47 30.51
CA LEU A 560 -2.38 13.92 30.59
C LEU A 560 -2.30 12.58 31.35
N ASP A 561 -3.19 12.33 32.33
CA ASP A 561 -3.17 11.09 33.13
C ASP A 561 -3.39 9.84 32.26
N VAL A 562 -4.08 9.98 31.12
CA VAL A 562 -4.30 8.91 30.12
C VAL A 562 -2.96 8.42 29.55
N TYR A 563 -1.99 9.32 29.38
CA TYR A 563 -0.74 9.05 28.66
C TYR A 563 0.45 8.74 29.57
N LYS A 564 0.36 9.00 30.88
CA LYS A 564 1.49 8.83 31.82
C LYS A 564 2.13 7.44 31.77
N GLU A 565 1.32 6.40 31.97
CA GLU A 565 1.82 5.03 31.98
C GLU A 565 2.31 4.57 30.59
N PRO A 566 1.60 4.86 29.48
CA PRO A 566 2.13 4.66 28.13
C PRO A 566 3.53 5.25 27.91
N LEU A 567 3.72 6.52 28.29
CA LEU A 567 4.97 7.25 28.14
C LEU A 567 6.10 6.66 28.99
N LEU A 568 5.81 6.28 30.24
CA LEU A 568 6.77 5.63 31.13
C LEU A 568 7.23 4.28 30.59
N ARG A 569 6.32 3.47 30.05
CA ARG A 569 6.69 2.18 29.45
C ARG A 569 7.49 2.36 28.17
N ARG A 570 7.12 3.34 27.36
CA ARG A 570 7.80 3.66 26.10
C ARG A 570 9.27 4.03 26.33
N SER A 571 9.56 4.85 27.33
CA SER A 571 10.94 5.30 27.60
C SER A 571 11.89 4.17 28.04
N GLN A 572 11.36 2.99 28.36
CA GLN A 572 12.14 1.82 28.76
C GLN A 572 12.36 0.80 27.62
N GLN A 573 11.75 1.03 26.45
CA GLN A 573 11.86 0.12 25.31
C GLN A 573 13.27 0.11 24.74
N THR A 574 13.74 -1.05 24.33
CA THR A 574 15.12 -1.24 23.87
C THR A 574 15.46 -0.34 22.68
N LEU A 575 14.56 -0.18 21.69
CA LEU A 575 14.78 0.75 20.57
C LEU A 575 14.78 2.23 21.00
N PHE A 576 13.98 2.62 21.99
CA PHE A 576 13.99 3.99 22.51
C PHE A 576 15.31 4.32 23.21
N LEU A 577 15.81 3.39 24.03
CA LEU A 577 17.10 3.50 24.68
C LEU A 577 18.24 3.55 23.66
N LEU A 578 18.20 2.66 22.66
CA LEU A 578 19.19 2.62 21.58
C LEU A 578 19.20 3.94 20.79
N HIS A 579 18.03 4.50 20.47
CA HIS A 579 17.94 5.78 19.78
C HIS A 579 18.55 6.93 20.59
N GLY A 580 18.34 6.93 21.91
CA GLY A 580 18.96 7.88 22.82
C GLY A 580 20.48 7.80 22.80
N LEU A 581 21.02 6.58 22.95
CA LEU A 581 22.47 6.32 22.92
C LEU A 581 23.13 6.65 21.56
N GLN A 582 22.43 6.44 20.46
CA GLN A 582 22.90 6.76 19.10
C GLN A 582 23.10 8.26 18.87
N ARG A 583 22.10 9.05 19.29
CA ARG A 583 22.04 10.47 18.93
C ARG A 583 22.76 11.36 19.91
N GLU A 584 22.81 10.95 21.17
CA GLU A 584 23.37 11.74 22.25
C GLU A 584 24.23 10.86 23.15
N ALA A 585 25.39 11.36 23.56
CA ALA A 585 26.23 10.69 24.55
C ALA A 585 25.58 10.80 25.94
N LEU A 586 24.47 10.08 26.15
CA LEU A 586 23.59 10.12 27.32
C LEU A 586 24.27 9.48 28.54
N THR A 587 25.25 10.21 29.08
CA THR A 587 26.06 9.77 30.23
C THR A 587 25.48 10.26 31.56
N SER A 588 24.80 11.42 31.56
CA SER A 588 24.22 12.06 32.75
C SER A 588 22.67 12.08 32.76
N ASP A 589 22.09 12.18 33.95
CA ASP A 589 20.62 12.26 34.11
C ASP A 589 20.03 13.52 33.47
N ARG A 590 20.77 14.64 33.48
CA ARG A 590 20.38 15.87 32.78
C ARG A 590 20.21 15.65 31.28
N GLN A 591 21.17 14.98 30.64
CA GLN A 591 21.07 14.68 29.22
C GLN A 591 19.89 13.73 28.92
N ILE A 592 19.65 12.74 29.79
CA ILE A 592 18.49 11.85 29.67
C ILE A 592 17.19 12.66 29.79
N SER A 593 17.09 13.58 30.76
CA SER A 593 15.94 14.48 30.91
C SER A 593 15.73 15.33 29.67
N ASP A 594 16.77 15.98 29.15
CA ASP A 594 16.68 16.85 27.96
C ASP A 594 16.24 16.05 26.73
N TYR A 595 16.77 14.85 26.54
CA TYR A 595 16.35 13.93 25.48
C TYR A 595 14.88 13.51 25.62
N VAL A 596 14.47 13.07 26.82
CA VAL A 596 13.09 12.63 27.09
C VAL A 596 12.10 13.79 26.91
N GLU A 597 12.45 14.98 27.39
CA GLU A 597 11.63 16.18 27.23
C GLU A 597 11.36 16.44 25.74
N ARG A 598 12.42 16.54 24.93
CA ARG A 598 12.32 16.87 23.50
C ARG A 598 11.65 15.79 22.66
N VAL A 599 11.97 14.53 22.94
CA VAL A 599 11.62 13.42 22.04
C VAL A 599 10.28 12.78 22.41
N LEU A 600 9.88 12.87 23.67
CA LEU A 600 8.72 12.15 24.19
C LEU A 600 7.66 13.07 24.83
N VAL A 601 8.05 14.14 25.52
CA VAL A 601 7.11 15.02 26.24
C VAL A 601 6.62 16.19 25.38
N GLU A 602 7.51 16.90 24.68
CA GLU A 602 7.16 18.05 23.82
C GLU A 602 6.14 17.70 22.71
N PRO A 603 6.25 16.57 21.97
CA PRO A 603 5.24 16.21 20.98
C PRO A 603 3.86 15.97 21.61
N VAL A 604 3.83 15.34 22.78
CA VAL A 604 2.59 15.10 23.53
C VAL A 604 1.99 16.41 24.00
N GLU A 605 2.82 17.33 24.53
CA GLU A 605 2.37 18.66 24.91
C GLU A 605 1.75 19.41 23.75
N MET A 606 2.41 19.42 22.58
CA MET A 606 1.90 20.10 21.38
C MET A 606 0.55 19.51 20.94
N SER A 607 0.42 18.18 20.92
CA SER A 607 -0.85 17.52 20.57
C SER A 607 -1.96 17.81 21.59
N LEU A 608 -1.65 17.78 22.89
CA LEU A 608 -2.63 18.10 23.93
C LEU A 608 -3.10 19.55 23.84
N ARG A 609 -2.18 20.49 23.62
CA ARG A 609 -2.52 21.91 23.41
C ARG A 609 -3.44 22.08 22.20
N LYS A 610 -3.13 21.44 21.06
CA LYS A 610 -4.00 21.45 19.88
C LYS A 610 -5.39 20.90 20.16
N ILE A 611 -5.49 19.78 20.89
CA ILE A 611 -6.80 19.20 21.26
C ILE A 611 -7.59 20.18 22.12
N ILE A 612 -6.92 20.80 23.09
CA ILE A 612 -7.54 21.75 24.01
C ILE A 612 -8.00 22.99 23.24
N ASP A 613 -7.09 23.66 22.53
CA ASP A 613 -7.33 24.93 21.85
C ASP A 613 -8.37 24.82 20.73
N ASN A 614 -8.39 23.71 19.99
CA ASN A 614 -9.27 23.56 18.83
C ASN A 614 -10.66 23.02 19.21
N TYR A 615 -10.79 22.28 20.31
CA TYR A 615 -11.99 21.50 20.58
C TYR A 615 -12.55 21.59 22.01
N LEU A 616 -11.71 21.81 23.03
CA LEU A 616 -12.15 21.75 24.45
C LEU A 616 -12.21 23.11 25.15
N ASP A 617 -11.42 24.07 24.70
CA ASP A 617 -11.41 25.45 25.18
C ASP A 617 -12.40 26.32 24.38
N ASP A 618 -12.92 27.35 25.05
CA ASP A 618 -13.89 28.36 24.58
C ASP A 618 -14.32 28.28 23.10
N LYS A 619 -15.61 27.95 22.92
CA LYS A 619 -16.33 27.73 21.66
C LYS A 619 -15.75 28.56 20.49
N PRO A 620 -15.08 27.94 19.51
CA PRO A 620 -14.62 28.67 18.33
C PRO A 620 -15.84 29.21 17.58
N SER A 621 -15.91 30.54 17.50
CA SER A 621 -16.66 31.34 16.53
C SER A 621 -17.65 30.58 15.64
N GLN A 622 -18.89 30.42 16.11
CA GLN A 622 -20.13 30.26 15.32
C GLN A 622 -20.22 29.21 14.18
N THR A 623 -19.34 28.21 14.04
CA THR A 623 -19.39 27.32 12.85
C THR A 623 -19.68 25.83 13.06
N LEU A 624 -19.45 25.24 14.25
CA LEU A 624 -19.68 23.81 14.52
C LEU A 624 -20.39 23.59 15.85
N GLU A 625 -21.22 22.54 15.93
CA GLU A 625 -21.92 22.16 17.16
C GLU A 625 -20.96 21.57 18.20
N GLU A 626 -21.25 21.81 19.48
CA GLU A 626 -20.42 21.37 20.61
C GLU A 626 -20.22 19.84 20.67
N ALA A 627 -21.25 19.08 20.30
CA ALA A 627 -21.16 17.61 20.21
C ALA A 627 -20.14 17.16 19.16
N THR A 628 -20.08 17.85 18.01
CA THR A 628 -19.12 17.54 16.94
C THR A 628 -17.69 17.83 17.37
N LEU A 629 -17.46 18.94 18.08
CA LEU A 629 -16.14 19.28 18.63
C LEU A 629 -15.67 18.25 19.65
N LEU A 630 -16.57 17.76 20.52
CA LEU A 630 -16.25 16.71 21.48
C LEU A 630 -15.88 15.38 20.81
N ASP A 631 -16.61 14.98 19.77
CA ASP A 631 -16.30 13.78 18.99
C ASP A 631 -14.92 13.88 18.31
N LEU A 632 -14.58 15.06 17.76
CA LEU A 632 -13.26 15.33 17.19
C LEU A 632 -12.15 15.30 18.26
N ALA A 633 -12.39 15.89 19.44
CA ALA A 633 -11.44 15.87 20.56
C ALA A 633 -11.17 14.45 21.04
N GLU A 634 -12.22 13.63 21.17
CA GLU A 634 -12.11 12.23 21.55
C GLU A 634 -11.29 11.44 20.51
N ARG A 635 -11.56 11.64 19.21
CA ARG A 635 -10.80 11.01 18.12
C ARG A 635 -9.31 11.37 18.19
N GLU A 636 -8.97 12.65 18.34
CA GLU A 636 -7.57 13.10 18.41
C GLU A 636 -6.86 12.59 19.68
N ALA A 637 -7.55 12.53 20.82
CA ALA A 637 -7.02 11.94 22.04
C ALA A 637 -6.70 10.44 21.86
N LEU A 638 -7.56 9.69 21.16
CA LEU A 638 -7.30 8.28 20.85
C LEU A 638 -6.11 8.10 19.91
N VAL A 639 -5.99 8.94 18.88
CA VAL A 639 -4.83 8.92 17.95
C VAL A 639 -3.52 9.14 18.72
N LEU A 640 -3.50 10.10 19.64
CA LEU A 640 -2.35 10.35 20.50
C LEU A 640 -2.05 9.17 21.43
N LEU A 641 -3.09 8.53 21.98
CA LEU A 641 -2.94 7.38 22.87
C LEU A 641 -2.34 6.20 22.12
N GLU A 642 -2.86 5.89 20.95
CA GLU A 642 -2.36 4.83 20.08
C GLU A 642 -0.89 5.07 19.70
N SER A 643 -0.52 6.32 19.41
CA SER A 643 0.86 6.72 19.10
C SER A 643 1.80 6.65 20.30
N SER A 644 1.29 6.78 21.53
CA SER A 644 2.07 6.81 22.78
C SER A 644 2.16 5.45 23.47
N ARG A 645 1.31 4.49 23.09
CA ARG A 645 1.28 3.15 23.68
C ARG A 645 2.63 2.44 23.52
N SER A 646 3.07 1.82 24.60
CA SER A 646 4.21 0.91 24.55
C SER A 646 3.79 -0.39 23.88
N VAL A 647 4.51 -0.76 22.83
CA VAL A 647 4.34 -2.00 22.07
C VAL A 647 5.59 -2.86 22.15
N ASP A 648 5.42 -4.16 21.95
CA ASP A 648 6.53 -5.13 21.93
C ASP A 648 7.45 -4.91 20.73
N ILE A 649 8.65 -5.50 20.77
CA ILE A 649 9.60 -5.46 19.66
C ILE A 649 9.06 -6.13 18.38
N VAL A 650 8.09 -7.04 18.53
CA VAL A 650 7.33 -7.64 17.42
C VAL A 650 5.85 -7.30 17.58
N GLY A 651 5.34 -6.48 16.65
CA GLY A 651 3.95 -6.06 16.58
C GLY A 651 3.11 -6.94 15.65
N ARG A 652 1.78 -6.83 15.79
CA ARG A 652 0.80 -7.53 14.93
C ARG A 652 -0.24 -6.59 14.37
N TYR A 653 -0.46 -6.67 13.06
CA TYR A 653 -1.51 -5.99 12.32
C TYR A 653 -2.45 -7.03 11.66
N ASP A 654 -3.48 -7.44 12.39
CA ASP A 654 -4.46 -8.42 11.93
C ASP A 654 -5.85 -8.19 12.54
N GLY A 655 -6.85 -8.92 12.03
CA GLY A 655 -8.26 -8.80 12.44
C GLY A 655 -8.53 -9.25 13.88
N GLY A 656 -7.66 -10.07 14.47
CA GLY A 656 -7.77 -10.49 15.86
C GLY A 656 -7.17 -9.48 16.85
N ASN A 657 -6.43 -8.48 16.38
CA ASN A 657 -5.76 -7.48 17.21
C ASN A 657 -6.38 -6.07 17.13
N VAL A 658 -7.70 -5.96 16.97
CA VAL A 658 -8.39 -4.69 16.67
C VAL A 658 -8.00 -3.54 17.62
N ARG A 659 -7.85 -3.83 18.92
CA ARG A 659 -7.57 -2.81 19.95
C ARG A 659 -6.14 -2.25 19.95
N GLU A 660 -5.14 -3.03 19.54
CA GLU A 660 -3.74 -2.58 19.54
C GLU A 660 -3.15 -2.44 18.14
N ARG A 661 -3.90 -2.86 17.11
CA ARG A 661 -3.46 -2.83 15.70
C ARG A 661 -2.99 -1.44 15.27
N GLU A 662 -3.79 -0.41 15.56
CA GLU A 662 -3.47 0.96 15.16
C GLU A 662 -2.33 1.55 15.97
N ALA A 663 -2.15 1.11 17.22
CA ALA A 663 -0.97 1.45 18.02
C ALA A 663 0.30 0.85 17.39
N HIS A 664 0.29 -0.44 17.02
CA HIS A 664 1.42 -1.08 16.34
C HIS A 664 1.75 -0.39 15.01
N ARG A 665 0.75 -0.06 14.20
CA ARG A 665 0.95 0.63 12.91
C ARG A 665 1.61 1.99 13.09
N ARG A 666 1.06 2.85 13.95
CA ARG A 666 1.61 4.20 14.16
C ARG A 666 3.01 4.17 14.75
N ASN A 667 3.24 3.30 15.73
CA ASN A 667 4.55 3.15 16.34
C ASN A 667 5.58 2.54 15.38
N PHE A 668 5.17 1.70 14.43
CA PHE A 668 6.07 1.16 13.41
C PHE A 668 6.69 2.24 12.53
N ASN A 669 5.98 3.34 12.27
CA ASN A 669 6.49 4.50 11.56
C ASN A 669 7.38 5.44 12.40
N GLN A 670 7.67 5.09 13.65
CA GLN A 670 8.56 5.87 14.54
C GLN A 670 9.83 5.07 14.88
N PRO A 671 10.94 5.70 15.35
CA PRO A 671 12.22 5.01 15.64
C PRO A 671 12.16 3.98 16.77
N TYR A 672 10.99 3.69 17.30
CA TYR A 672 10.76 2.88 18.49
C TYR A 672 10.19 1.51 18.14
N ASN A 673 9.80 0.72 19.13
CA ASN A 673 9.10 -0.53 18.87
C ASN A 673 7.82 -0.30 18.07
N PRO A 674 7.36 -1.26 17.25
CA PRO A 674 7.99 -2.55 17.00
C PRO A 674 9.13 -2.43 15.97
N PHE A 675 10.12 -3.31 16.09
CA PHE A 675 11.15 -3.53 15.06
C PHE A 675 10.60 -4.37 13.90
N VAL A 676 9.77 -5.37 14.23
CA VAL A 676 9.09 -6.24 13.25
C VAL A 676 7.59 -6.04 13.32
N LEU A 677 6.93 -5.82 12.18
CA LEU A 677 5.47 -5.82 12.09
C LEU A 677 4.99 -7.03 11.29
N LEU A 678 4.20 -7.90 11.92
CA LEU A 678 3.53 -9.01 11.24
C LEU A 678 2.18 -8.51 10.68
N VAL A 679 1.96 -8.63 9.38
CA VAL A 679 0.77 -8.07 8.70
C VAL A 679 -0.04 -9.14 7.98
N SER A 680 -1.35 -9.20 8.26
CA SER A 680 -2.28 -10.10 7.58
C SER A 680 -2.92 -9.44 6.36
N ARG A 681 -3.88 -10.13 5.73
CA ARG A 681 -4.73 -9.55 4.67
C ARG A 681 -5.36 -8.22 5.03
N VAL A 682 -5.59 -7.96 6.32
CA VAL A 682 -6.17 -6.70 6.79
C VAL A 682 -5.27 -5.49 6.52
N GLY A 683 -3.95 -5.69 6.42
CA GLY A 683 -3.00 -4.62 6.09
C GLY A 683 -2.50 -4.64 4.64
N GLU A 684 -3.10 -5.45 3.76
CA GLU A 684 -2.76 -5.45 2.33
C GLU A 684 -3.33 -4.21 1.61
N GLU A 685 -4.33 -3.56 2.22
CA GLU A 685 -5.01 -2.37 1.69
C GLU A 685 -4.97 -1.20 2.70
N GLY A 686 -4.77 0.02 2.20
CA GLY A 686 -5.02 1.26 2.96
C GLY A 686 -4.02 1.68 4.04
N ILE A 687 -2.90 0.99 4.25
CA ILE A 687 -1.89 1.38 5.26
C ILE A 687 -0.58 1.92 4.67
N ASP A 688 0.06 2.77 5.47
CA ASP A 688 1.31 3.47 5.17
C ASP A 688 2.37 3.03 6.19
N LEU A 689 3.44 2.38 5.73
CA LEU A 689 4.50 1.79 6.56
C LEU A 689 5.92 2.20 6.11
N GLN A 690 6.01 3.21 5.24
CA GLN A 690 7.22 3.62 4.53
C GLN A 690 8.26 4.37 5.36
N GLU A 691 7.88 4.94 6.51
CA GLU A 691 8.75 5.92 7.20
C GLU A 691 10.03 5.29 7.74
N GLN A 692 10.00 4.02 8.13
CA GLN A 692 11.06 3.34 8.89
C GLN A 692 11.40 1.95 8.34
N CYS A 693 10.62 1.45 7.40
CA CYS A 693 10.71 0.09 6.90
C CYS A 693 11.58 0.04 5.63
N ARG A 694 12.40 -1.00 5.53
CA ARG A 694 13.24 -1.28 4.35
C ARG A 694 13.17 -2.72 3.90
N TYR A 695 12.98 -3.63 4.85
CA TYR A 695 12.98 -5.06 4.60
C TYR A 695 11.53 -5.55 4.53
N VAL A 696 11.16 -6.16 3.42
CA VAL A 696 9.86 -6.80 3.22
C VAL A 696 10.07 -8.30 3.10
N VAL A 697 9.41 -9.05 3.97
CA VAL A 697 9.46 -10.50 4.02
C VAL A 697 8.11 -11.07 3.64
N HIS A 698 8.06 -11.79 2.53
CA HIS A 698 6.89 -12.57 2.13
C HIS A 698 6.95 -13.96 2.76
N TYR A 699 6.31 -14.12 3.92
CA TYR A 699 6.19 -15.42 4.57
C TYR A 699 5.32 -16.36 3.73
N ASP A 700 4.26 -15.84 3.12
CA ASP A 700 3.48 -16.52 2.09
C ASP A 700 3.38 -15.70 0.81
N LEU A 701 3.05 -16.41 -0.26
CA LEU A 701 2.91 -15.84 -1.58
C LEU A 701 1.48 -15.41 -1.88
N GLU A 702 1.41 -14.33 -2.63
CA GLU A 702 0.19 -13.92 -3.30
C GLU A 702 0.18 -14.43 -4.74
N TRP A 703 -0.94 -15.02 -5.13
CA TRP A 703 -1.22 -15.61 -6.43
C TRP A 703 -1.41 -14.55 -7.51
N ASN A 704 -1.65 -13.32 -7.06
CA ASN A 704 -1.78 -12.17 -7.91
C ASN A 704 -0.53 -11.28 -7.77
N PRO A 705 0.27 -11.12 -8.84
CA PRO A 705 1.40 -10.20 -8.85
C PRO A 705 1.04 -8.79 -8.42
N ALA A 706 -0.15 -8.31 -8.77
CA ALA A 706 -0.57 -6.96 -8.41
C ALA A 706 -0.73 -6.75 -6.93
N ARG A 707 -1.34 -7.72 -6.24
CA ARG A 707 -1.47 -7.68 -4.78
C ARG A 707 -0.11 -7.83 -4.09
N MET A 708 0.82 -8.58 -4.68
CA MET A 708 2.19 -8.66 -4.19
C MET A 708 2.91 -7.31 -4.32
N GLU A 709 2.77 -6.63 -5.46
CA GLU A 709 3.31 -5.28 -5.63
C GLU A 709 2.60 -4.24 -4.75
N GLN A 710 1.29 -4.37 -4.51
CA GLN A 710 0.56 -3.54 -3.55
C GLN A 710 1.08 -3.71 -2.12
N ARG A 711 1.48 -4.92 -1.72
CA ARG A 711 2.14 -5.19 -0.43
C ARG A 711 3.48 -4.47 -0.34
N GLU A 712 4.32 -4.63 -1.36
CA GLU A 712 5.62 -3.96 -1.45
C GLU A 712 5.46 -2.42 -1.43
N GLY A 713 4.46 -1.89 -2.14
CA GLY A 713 4.12 -0.46 -2.20
C GLY A 713 3.55 0.17 -0.92
N ARG A 714 3.34 -0.61 0.14
CA ARG A 714 3.08 -0.09 1.50
C ARG A 714 4.35 0.49 2.14
N VAL A 715 5.51 0.01 1.71
CA VAL A 715 6.84 0.43 2.14
C VAL A 715 7.49 1.28 1.07
N ASP A 716 7.38 0.87 -0.19
CA ASP A 716 7.94 1.56 -1.33
C ASP A 716 7.08 2.76 -1.76
N ARG A 717 7.46 3.99 -1.39
CA ARG A 717 6.80 5.23 -1.81
C ARG A 717 7.78 6.31 -2.30
N VAL A 718 7.35 7.11 -3.28
CA VAL A 718 8.15 8.23 -3.83
C VAL A 718 8.25 9.36 -2.81
N GLY A 719 9.42 9.98 -2.68
CA GLY A 719 9.64 11.17 -1.83
C GLY A 719 9.64 10.89 -0.31
N TRP A 720 9.43 9.65 0.11
CA TRP A 720 9.22 9.28 1.51
C TRP A 720 10.00 8.02 1.88
N GLY A 721 11.07 8.21 2.63
CA GLY A 721 11.90 7.14 3.18
C GLY A 721 13.17 7.74 3.79
N ARG A 722 13.19 7.92 5.11
CA ARG A 722 14.37 8.42 5.85
C ARG A 722 15.47 7.37 6.02
N ALA A 723 15.44 6.29 5.23
CA ALA A 723 16.57 5.39 5.14
C ALA A 723 17.56 6.04 4.16
N ASP A 724 18.81 6.22 4.59
CA ASP A 724 19.92 6.68 3.72
C ASP A 724 20.18 5.75 2.51
N GLU A 725 19.36 4.71 2.34
CA GLU A 725 19.53 3.58 1.44
C GLU A 725 18.40 3.58 0.41
N LYS A 726 18.77 3.72 -0.88
CA LYS A 726 17.88 3.98 -2.03
C LYS A 726 17.10 2.75 -2.53
N PHE A 727 17.03 1.67 -1.77
CA PHE A 727 16.43 0.42 -2.23
C PHE A 727 15.71 -0.34 -1.12
N ILE A 728 14.76 -1.18 -1.53
CA ILE A 728 13.97 -2.05 -0.66
C ILE A 728 14.40 -3.50 -0.87
N ASP A 729 14.54 -4.22 0.24
CA ASP A 729 15.00 -5.60 0.29
C ASP A 729 13.78 -6.53 0.42
N VAL A 730 13.42 -7.23 -0.67
CA VAL A 730 12.24 -8.09 -0.72
C VAL A 730 12.67 -9.56 -0.70
N ARG A 731 12.27 -10.31 0.34
CA ARG A 731 12.70 -11.69 0.57
C ARG A 731 11.52 -12.66 0.51
N PHE A 732 11.67 -13.74 -0.26
CA PHE A 732 10.65 -14.77 -0.46
C PHE A 732 11.03 -16.10 0.18
N PHE A 733 10.07 -16.71 0.89
CA PHE A 733 10.23 -18.01 1.52
C PHE A 733 9.46 -19.07 0.74
N LEU A 734 10.18 -19.93 0.03
CA LEU A 734 9.63 -21.02 -0.78
C LEU A 734 10.05 -22.36 -0.25
N LEU A 735 9.09 -23.27 -0.09
CA LEU A 735 9.39 -24.66 0.21
C LEU A 735 9.60 -25.50 -1.06
N LYS A 736 10.75 -26.17 -1.14
CA LYS A 736 11.16 -26.98 -2.30
C LYS A 736 10.22 -28.15 -2.54
N GLY A 737 9.89 -28.43 -3.80
CA GLY A 737 9.10 -29.59 -4.20
C GLY A 737 7.63 -29.50 -3.80
N THR A 738 7.17 -28.32 -3.37
CA THR A 738 5.79 -28.12 -2.94
C THR A 738 5.00 -27.26 -3.88
N TYR A 739 3.76 -27.04 -3.48
CA TYR A 739 2.90 -26.17 -4.22
C TYR A 739 3.33 -24.70 -4.19
N GLU A 740 4.04 -24.24 -3.15
CA GLU A 740 4.50 -22.84 -3.09
C GLU A 740 5.43 -22.50 -4.25
N GLU A 741 6.33 -23.42 -4.61
CA GLU A 741 7.17 -23.33 -5.80
C GLU A 741 6.32 -23.17 -7.08
N ARG A 742 5.25 -23.96 -7.24
CA ARG A 742 4.34 -23.84 -8.39
C ARG A 742 3.58 -22.52 -8.42
N ILE A 743 3.12 -22.02 -7.27
CA ILE A 743 2.48 -20.68 -7.18
C ILE A 743 3.48 -19.64 -7.64
N PHE A 744 4.68 -19.69 -7.08
CA PHE A 744 5.69 -18.68 -7.34
C PHE A 744 6.02 -18.61 -8.83
N HIS A 745 6.18 -19.76 -9.49
CA HIS A 745 6.33 -19.80 -10.95
C HIS A 745 5.14 -19.18 -11.69
N ALA A 746 3.91 -19.54 -11.33
CA ALA A 746 2.72 -18.99 -11.98
C ALA A 746 2.56 -17.48 -11.75
N VAL A 747 2.89 -16.99 -10.55
CA VAL A 747 2.83 -15.56 -10.18
C VAL A 747 3.89 -14.80 -10.95
N MET A 748 5.14 -15.24 -10.92
CA MET A 748 6.23 -14.54 -11.61
C MET A 748 6.04 -14.58 -13.14
N GLN A 749 5.52 -15.68 -13.70
CA GLN A 749 5.16 -15.74 -15.13
C GLN A 749 4.00 -14.80 -15.48
N ARG A 750 2.97 -14.70 -14.63
CA ARG A 750 1.87 -13.77 -14.87
C ARG A 750 2.33 -12.32 -14.74
N ASP A 751 3.25 -12.03 -13.83
CA ASP A 751 3.90 -10.73 -13.74
C ASP A 751 4.64 -10.41 -15.05
N GLN A 752 5.40 -11.38 -15.60
CA GLN A 752 6.12 -11.22 -16.86
C GLN A 752 5.22 -10.78 -18.03
N TRP A 753 4.00 -11.32 -18.14
CA TRP A 753 3.05 -10.93 -19.21
C TRP A 753 2.66 -9.46 -19.11
N PHE A 754 2.43 -8.98 -17.89
CA PHE A 754 2.11 -7.58 -17.64
C PHE A 754 3.30 -6.66 -17.84
N GLN A 755 4.48 -7.04 -17.34
CA GLN A 755 5.70 -6.24 -17.51
C GLN A 755 6.03 -6.02 -18.99
N ILE A 756 5.88 -7.06 -19.81
CA ILE A 756 6.12 -6.99 -21.26
C ILE A 756 5.06 -6.11 -21.92
N LEU A 757 3.78 -6.23 -21.59
CA LEU A 757 2.75 -5.42 -22.24
C LEU A 757 2.91 -3.93 -21.90
N ILE A 758 2.83 -3.53 -20.63
CA ILE A 758 2.69 -2.11 -20.22
C ILE A 758 4.01 -1.40 -19.86
N GLY A 759 5.15 -2.06 -20.10
CA GLY A 759 6.49 -1.51 -19.89
C GLY A 759 6.82 -1.22 -18.42
N SER A 760 6.35 -2.08 -17.49
CA SER A 760 6.23 -1.65 -16.10
C SER A 760 7.47 -1.43 -15.27
N LYS A 761 8.62 -1.97 -15.66
CA LYS A 761 9.82 -1.92 -14.81
C LYS A 761 11.11 -1.89 -15.62
N ARG A 762 11.29 -0.90 -16.50
CA ARG A 762 12.48 -0.72 -17.38
C ARG A 762 13.81 -1.13 -16.74
N ARG A 763 14.08 -0.68 -15.51
CA ARG A 763 15.34 -0.93 -14.80
C ARG A 763 15.50 -2.34 -14.24
N GLU A 764 14.43 -2.98 -13.78
CA GLU A 764 14.47 -4.39 -13.37
C GLU A 764 14.65 -5.34 -14.57
N LEU A 765 14.58 -4.80 -15.79
CA LEU A 765 14.77 -5.52 -17.05
C LEU A 765 16.18 -5.35 -17.65
N GLY A 766 17.04 -4.56 -17.00
CA GLY A 766 18.40 -4.21 -17.41
C GLY A 766 18.64 -2.71 -17.23
N GLU A 767 19.79 -2.31 -16.67
CA GLU A 767 20.18 -0.90 -16.60
C GLU A 767 20.31 -0.33 -18.01
N LEU A 768 19.44 0.61 -18.37
CA LEU A 768 19.64 1.47 -19.52
C LEU A 768 20.20 2.79 -19.00
N SER A 769 21.50 2.97 -19.21
CA SER A 769 22.20 4.23 -18.96
C SER A 769 21.91 5.21 -20.11
N PRO A 770 22.28 6.50 -19.97
CA PRO A 770 22.04 7.54 -20.99
C PRO A 770 22.61 7.24 -22.39
N ASP A 771 23.45 6.21 -22.51
CA ASP A 771 24.18 5.78 -23.70
C ASP A 771 23.59 4.52 -24.38
N GLU A 772 22.27 4.25 -24.28
CA GLU A 772 21.56 3.57 -25.40
C GLU A 772 21.61 4.39 -26.72
N ARG A 773 22.26 5.56 -26.67
CA ARG A 773 22.20 6.65 -27.63
C ARG A 773 23.23 6.62 -28.75
N ASN A 774 24.27 5.80 -28.75
CA ASN A 774 25.15 5.69 -29.92
C ASN A 774 25.98 4.40 -29.84
N ASP A 775 26.06 3.66 -30.94
CA ASP A 775 27.04 2.60 -31.22
C ASP A 775 26.84 1.31 -30.39
N GLU A 776 26.26 0.21 -30.91
CA GLU A 776 26.86 -0.65 -31.95
C GLU A 776 28.37 -0.96 -31.80
N ALA A 777 29.05 -0.50 -30.76
CA ALA A 777 30.48 -0.67 -30.63
C ALA A 777 30.86 -2.02 -29.97
N LYS A 778 30.86 -3.05 -30.83
CA LYS A 778 31.85 -4.12 -30.93
C LYS A 778 32.03 -5.07 -29.73
N GLU A 779 31.70 -6.33 -30.00
CA GLU A 779 32.14 -7.54 -29.28
C GLU A 779 31.74 -7.62 -27.80
N VAL A 780 30.50 -8.05 -27.54
CA VAL A 780 30.20 -8.72 -26.26
C VAL A 780 30.29 -10.22 -26.49
N ILE A 781 31.31 -10.76 -25.83
CA ILE A 781 31.65 -12.15 -25.60
C ILE A 781 30.40 -13.01 -25.37
N GLU A 782 30.39 -14.18 -26.03
CA GLU A 782 29.45 -15.27 -25.83
C GLU A 782 29.44 -15.73 -24.36
N ASP A 783 28.57 -15.14 -23.54
CA ASP A 783 28.09 -15.83 -22.34
C ASP A 783 26.92 -16.74 -22.73
N VAL A 784 27.31 -17.98 -23.03
CA VAL A 784 26.42 -19.11 -23.28
C VAL A 784 25.69 -19.46 -21.98
N THR A 785 24.60 -18.78 -21.65
CA THR A 785 23.49 -19.32 -20.82
C THR A 785 22.16 -18.55 -20.95
N ASP A 786 21.97 -17.65 -21.92
CA ASP A 786 20.69 -16.93 -22.14
C ASP A 786 19.60 -17.74 -22.89
N LEU A 787 19.60 -19.07 -22.73
CA LEU A 787 18.60 -19.97 -23.29
C LEU A 787 17.31 -19.85 -22.45
N GLY A 788 16.35 -19.02 -22.88
CA GLY A 788 15.04 -18.94 -22.22
C GLY A 788 14.48 -17.55 -22.02
N ARG A 789 15.31 -16.50 -22.05
CA ARG A 789 14.93 -15.14 -21.63
C ARG A 789 15.07 -14.14 -22.76
N LEU A 790 14.18 -13.16 -22.83
CA LEU A 790 14.37 -11.99 -23.69
C LEU A 790 15.65 -11.26 -23.26
N THR A 791 16.50 -10.87 -24.21
CA THR A 791 17.59 -9.93 -23.97
C THR A 791 17.01 -8.55 -23.58
N PRO A 792 17.76 -7.67 -22.90
CA PRO A 792 17.31 -6.30 -22.62
C PRO A 792 16.81 -5.56 -23.88
N GLY A 793 17.50 -5.73 -25.01
CA GLY A 793 17.10 -5.16 -26.31
C GLY A 793 15.79 -5.74 -26.86
N GLU A 794 15.60 -7.07 -26.82
CA GLU A 794 14.33 -7.69 -27.24
C GLU A 794 13.17 -7.27 -26.32
N LYS A 795 13.41 -7.12 -25.01
CA LYS A 795 12.40 -6.62 -24.05
C LYS A 795 11.99 -5.19 -24.39
N ALA A 796 12.98 -4.32 -24.59
CA ALA A 796 12.75 -2.93 -24.96
C ALA A 796 12.00 -2.80 -26.29
N ALA A 797 12.18 -3.74 -27.23
CA ALA A 797 11.51 -3.75 -28.52
C ALA A 797 10.01 -4.09 -28.44
N VAL A 798 9.55 -4.84 -27.44
CA VAL A 798 8.15 -5.30 -27.38
C VAL A 798 7.29 -4.58 -26.33
N MET A 799 7.90 -3.76 -25.45
CA MET A 799 7.23 -3.10 -24.33
C MET A 799 6.50 -1.80 -24.68
N LEU A 800 5.21 -1.66 -24.34
CA LEU A 800 4.49 -0.38 -24.47
C LEU A 800 5.04 0.62 -23.46
N ASP A 801 5.52 1.78 -23.92
CA ASP A 801 5.83 2.91 -23.04
C ASP A 801 4.61 3.82 -22.91
N LEU A 802 3.89 3.77 -21.80
CA LEU A 802 2.73 4.65 -21.57
C LEU A 802 3.08 5.97 -20.88
N ARG A 803 4.37 6.30 -20.73
CA ARG A 803 4.78 7.59 -20.17
C ARG A 803 4.46 8.72 -21.15
N PRO A 804 4.01 9.88 -20.67
CA PRO A 804 3.81 11.05 -21.51
C PRO A 804 5.15 11.50 -22.10
N LEU A 805 5.16 11.85 -23.38
CA LEU A 805 6.31 12.52 -24.00
C LEU A 805 6.45 13.90 -23.35
N ILE A 806 7.45 14.07 -22.48
CA ILE A 806 7.87 15.39 -22.05
C ILE A 806 8.49 16.03 -23.29
N SER A 807 7.72 16.84 -24.01
CA SER A 807 8.26 17.68 -25.07
C SER A 807 9.32 18.59 -24.44
N SER A 808 10.58 18.37 -24.80
CA SER A 808 11.69 19.27 -24.49
C SER A 808 11.44 20.66 -25.01
#